data_AF-A0A7Y7NP57-F1
#
_entry.id   AF-A0A7Y7NP57-F1
#
_cell.length_a   1.000
_cell.length_b   1.000
_cell.length_c   1.000
_cell.angle_alpha   90.00
_cell.angle_beta   90.00
_cell.angle_gamma   90.00
#
_symmetry.space_group_name_H-M   'P 1'
#
loop_
_entity.id
_entity.type
_entity.pdbx_description
1 polymer ?
#
loop_
_entity_poly.entity_id
_entity_poly.type
_entity_poly.pdbx_seq_one_letter_code
_entity_poly.pdbx_strand_id
1 'polypeptide(L)'
;MISDFYNSIFPPIGLRALAVFKDGLKKAPTHSFYDNNEDLIEAAGAYNSTGKNVYHGCAVYKTSDNRKGENVLACKSLWLDLDVGPTKPYATQREAVTDYEAFRVSLGLPKSHIVSSGNGIHQYHAFTKPISPDNWDRVAALYAACMDHYGVKHDTSRTQDKASILRIPGTSNYKADPAKAVTLKRLGEEVPAGEFYKKLKDYADANGVLVGSTAPKGKPLKENKMMNRDFPPSHGDKIGSVCAVIAEVDISGGDVPYEIWWRALGIAKHTTEPDVVAAHWTRNRSASGRDKSDWKGLMDAWATGPTTCNDFNKHSDKCASCPMFGKLSTPLHLGVDEQPPIVVDDTEDADESTDEEAVEASLVMQGPWEFKAPWVVRARHTATKTGWNNGEMYMGVRQKGNTGYKQVPFCNRYWQVMRRIRDTDGIWKLEIGYELYPGTPYKKFLMESSTLAARDTFCKEFAAREIHFYGDAGAAFKGMELARWDQKINTRYRAETTVYPTMGWASENNSLRGALTGEFILGDTVFRAKAPTQQVILGDTVDVSLRSDFKTAGTTKEWVELIDFIYNRPGAEAYQFVISAMFGAPLVRLMPGEGEWHGIPVVLGGDSGAAKTSTALAALSIYAPPQLLRFSAQGDKNGQGDTINALSLKIGSLRNVPFLMDELTGADADKISNIAYMVSNGKSKDRMGPNGRMIPNPYRWDVLSIATSNDSLHDVLDGVRSANTKEASQIRLFQIDLKRSDLGRVFHNVSRNMIEHTLLEKQYGKVGHEWLQFIVNNRIAIQDMLGVEREKYMVNPTDTSEIRFYKDLIITTKVAATLAKRKGFISWDVAPMIKWAESRLMTLRDSVATKDWEGRISDFIGSLHGRIIVTHHMKMGPGKRATSEIPMEALSTSVGPEARKAITDRRFVVTVAALKNWCRNNRLLPKNLLEEMIARGYMVGVAGTTVTPKLINIGSGTTVIKSQAPCYELDYDKVTEFDADSAPVDMSNVVQLQPVTEVVTVAPQEPESSSGAV
;
A
#
# COMPACT_ATOMS: atom_id res chain seq x y z
N MET A 1 39.20 -12.72 36.17
CA MET A 1 39.29 -12.19 34.79
C MET A 1 38.44 -12.96 33.78
N ILE A 2 38.63 -14.27 33.56
CA ILE A 2 37.80 -15.04 32.60
C ILE A 2 36.35 -15.21 33.11
N SER A 3 36.14 -15.48 34.40
CA SER A 3 34.80 -15.53 35.01
C SER A 3 34.08 -14.17 34.88
N ASP A 4 34.78 -13.06 35.18
CA ASP A 4 34.23 -11.70 35.04
C ASP A 4 33.83 -11.36 33.59
N PHE A 5 34.60 -11.85 32.61
CA PHE A 5 34.23 -11.73 31.20
C PHE A 5 32.91 -12.45 30.91
N TYR A 6 32.74 -13.70 31.32
CA TYR A 6 31.50 -14.42 31.06
C TYR A 6 30.29 -13.88 31.83
N ASN A 7 30.49 -13.40 33.06
CA ASN A 7 29.44 -12.76 33.86
C ASN A 7 28.99 -11.42 33.26
N SER A 8 29.87 -10.73 32.53
CA SER A 8 29.52 -9.49 31.82
C SER A 8 28.84 -9.74 30.48
N ILE A 9 29.25 -10.75 29.71
CA ILE A 9 28.69 -10.98 28.36
C ILE A 9 27.44 -11.88 28.30
N PHE A 10 27.22 -12.74 29.30
CA PHE A 10 26.05 -13.63 29.32
C PHE A 10 24.93 -13.12 30.23
N PRO A 11 23.66 -13.20 29.80
CA PRO A 11 22.53 -13.06 30.71
C PRO A 11 22.62 -14.07 31.87
N PRO A 12 22.13 -13.69 33.07
CA PRO A 12 22.16 -14.59 34.23
C PRO A 12 21.30 -15.85 34.04
N ILE A 13 20.23 -15.76 33.24
CA ILE A 13 19.26 -16.84 33.01
C ILE A 13 19.28 -17.25 31.54
N GLY A 14 19.35 -18.57 31.30
CA GLY A 14 19.28 -19.19 29.96
C GLY A 14 20.40 -20.19 29.72
N LEU A 15 20.23 -21.07 28.75
CA LEU A 15 21.21 -22.11 28.44
C LEU A 15 22.39 -21.54 27.66
N ARG A 16 23.62 -21.89 28.03
CA ARG A 16 24.85 -21.51 27.32
C ARG A 16 25.28 -22.63 26.38
N ALA A 17 25.47 -22.31 25.11
CA ALA A 17 25.83 -23.30 24.11
C ALA A 17 27.36 -23.45 24.00
N LEU A 18 27.86 -24.68 24.07
CA LEU A 18 29.20 -25.08 23.67
C LEU A 18 29.14 -25.70 22.27
N ALA A 19 29.97 -25.23 21.35
CA ALA A 19 30.14 -25.80 20.02
C ALA A 19 31.53 -26.44 19.89
N VAL A 20 31.55 -27.75 19.61
CA VAL A 20 32.78 -28.56 19.53
C VAL A 20 32.92 -29.15 18.12
N PHE A 21 34.05 -28.87 17.47
CA PHE A 21 34.38 -29.49 16.18
C PHE A 21 35.16 -30.78 16.39
N LYS A 22 34.44 -31.91 16.47
CA LYS A 22 35.03 -33.23 16.70
C LYS A 22 35.80 -33.78 15.49
N ASP A 23 35.29 -33.52 14.28
CA ASP A 23 35.78 -34.09 13.02
C ASP A 23 36.39 -33.04 12.08
N GLY A 24 37.12 -32.07 12.64
CA GLY A 24 37.69 -30.97 11.88
C GLY A 24 36.69 -29.89 11.51
N LEU A 25 37.19 -28.76 11.00
CA LEU A 25 36.41 -27.52 10.82
C LEU A 25 35.52 -27.51 9.57
N LYS A 26 35.68 -28.49 8.68
CA LYS A 26 34.85 -28.64 7.47
C LYS A 26 33.48 -29.28 7.76
N LYS A 27 33.31 -29.89 8.93
CA LYS A 27 32.05 -30.49 9.38
C LYS A 27 31.38 -29.60 10.42
N ALA A 28 30.04 -29.71 10.52
CA ALA A 28 29.28 -28.94 11.48
C ALA A 28 29.68 -29.30 12.94
N PRO A 29 29.73 -28.33 13.87
CA PRO A 29 30.05 -28.62 15.26
C PRO A 29 28.91 -29.34 15.97
N THR A 30 29.26 -30.18 16.94
CA THR A 30 28.30 -30.72 17.91
C THR A 30 28.02 -29.68 18.99
N HIS A 31 26.77 -29.58 19.42
CA HIS A 31 26.32 -28.59 20.39
C HIS A 31 25.92 -29.26 21.71
N SER A 32 26.39 -28.73 22.84
CA SER A 32 25.90 -29.05 24.18
C SER A 32 25.50 -27.76 24.91
N PHE A 33 24.62 -27.88 25.91
CA PHE A 33 24.00 -26.74 26.59
C PHE A 33 24.17 -26.87 28.11
N TYR A 34 24.48 -25.76 28.77
CA TYR A 34 24.80 -25.71 30.20
C TYR A 34 24.04 -24.57 30.90
N ASP A 35 23.66 -24.78 32.17
CA ASP A 35 22.86 -23.84 32.95
C ASP A 35 23.67 -22.69 33.54
N ASN A 36 24.99 -22.84 33.68
CA ASN A 36 25.89 -21.84 34.27
C ASN A 36 27.19 -21.70 33.48
N ASN A 37 27.99 -20.69 33.82
CA ASN A 37 29.23 -20.35 33.12
C ASN A 37 30.34 -21.36 33.45
N GLU A 38 30.39 -21.84 34.69
CA GLU A 38 31.40 -22.73 35.22
C GLU A 38 31.41 -24.07 34.47
N ASP A 39 30.24 -24.71 34.33
CA ASP A 39 30.07 -25.99 33.64
C ASP A 39 30.43 -25.88 32.15
N LEU A 40 30.08 -24.75 31.51
CA LEU A 40 30.45 -24.47 30.12
C LEU A 40 31.97 -24.43 29.96
N ILE A 41 32.66 -23.73 30.87
CA ILE A 41 34.12 -23.53 30.81
C ILE A 41 34.85 -24.84 31.11
N GLU A 42 34.40 -25.60 32.11
CA GLU A 42 34.96 -26.91 32.45
C GLU A 42 34.84 -27.89 31.27
N ALA A 43 33.64 -28.00 30.69
CA ALA A 43 33.40 -28.85 29.54
C ALA A 43 34.22 -28.42 28.31
N ALA A 44 34.35 -27.11 28.07
CA ALA A 44 35.18 -26.58 27.00
C ALA A 44 36.66 -26.94 27.18
N GLY A 45 37.17 -26.84 28.41
CA GLY A 45 38.54 -27.22 28.76
C GLY A 45 38.81 -28.70 28.51
N ALA A 46 37.89 -29.57 28.93
CA ALA A 46 37.99 -31.02 28.71
C ALA A 46 38.03 -31.39 27.22
N TYR A 47 37.20 -30.76 26.38
CA TYR A 47 37.28 -31.01 24.93
C TYR A 47 38.54 -30.41 24.30
N ASN A 48 38.96 -29.22 24.74
CA ASN A 48 40.11 -28.55 24.16
C ASN A 48 41.43 -29.27 24.45
N SER A 49 41.60 -29.84 25.65
CA SER A 49 42.79 -30.63 26.02
C SER A 49 43.01 -31.86 25.13
N THR A 50 41.96 -32.35 24.47
CA THR A 50 42.02 -33.44 23.48
C THR A 50 42.35 -32.97 22.05
N GLY A 51 42.79 -31.72 21.88
CA GLY A 51 43.13 -31.15 20.57
C GLY A 51 41.95 -30.66 19.76
N LYS A 52 40.75 -30.52 20.37
CA LYS A 52 39.53 -30.10 19.65
C LYS A 52 39.33 -28.59 19.68
N ASN A 53 38.77 -28.09 18.58
CA ASN A 53 38.41 -26.69 18.45
C ASN A 53 37.05 -26.42 19.11
N VAL A 54 37.05 -25.61 20.17
CA VAL A 54 35.86 -25.26 20.96
C VAL A 54 35.48 -23.79 20.79
N TYR A 55 34.19 -23.50 20.89
CA TYR A 55 33.58 -22.17 20.77
C TYR A 55 32.37 -22.08 21.71
N HIS A 56 32.04 -20.89 22.19
CA HIS A 56 30.79 -20.63 22.90
C HIS A 56 29.80 -19.90 21.98
N GLY A 57 28.50 -20.18 22.14
CA GLY A 57 27.45 -19.31 21.62
C GLY A 57 27.50 -17.96 22.31
N CYS A 58 27.31 -16.87 21.58
CA CYS A 58 27.43 -15.52 22.16
C CYS A 58 26.17 -15.08 22.93
N ALA A 59 25.01 -15.69 22.63
CA ALA A 59 23.76 -15.51 23.35
C ALA A 59 23.43 -16.71 24.27
N VAL A 60 22.37 -16.57 25.07
CA VAL A 60 21.76 -17.70 25.81
C VAL A 60 20.47 -18.16 25.14
N TYR A 61 20.12 -19.43 25.32
CA TYR A 61 19.06 -20.12 24.57
C TYR A 61 17.91 -20.58 25.47
N LYS A 62 16.71 -20.72 24.90
CA LYS A 62 15.49 -21.14 25.62
C LYS A 62 15.48 -22.63 25.92
N THR A 63 15.86 -23.45 24.95
CA THR A 63 15.91 -24.92 25.03
C THR A 63 17.27 -25.46 24.57
N SER A 64 17.56 -26.72 24.88
CA SER A 64 18.77 -27.43 24.44
C SER A 64 18.68 -28.01 23.02
N ASP A 65 17.60 -27.72 22.28
CA ASP A 65 17.33 -28.40 21.00
C ASP A 65 18.25 -27.95 19.87
N ASN A 66 18.55 -26.65 19.82
CA ASN A 66 19.37 -26.07 18.75
C ASN A 66 19.89 -24.68 19.12
N ARG A 67 20.86 -24.20 18.34
CA ARG A 67 21.52 -22.90 18.57
C ARG A 67 21.06 -21.83 17.57
N LYS A 68 19.87 -21.96 16.98
CA LYS A 68 19.39 -21.03 15.93
C LYS A 68 18.90 -19.72 16.54
N GLY A 69 18.86 -18.65 15.73
CA GLY A 69 18.39 -17.32 16.16
C GLY A 69 17.00 -17.32 16.80
N GLU A 70 16.08 -18.20 16.36
CA GLU A 70 14.73 -18.35 16.94
C GLU A 70 14.72 -18.91 18.37
N ASN A 71 15.75 -19.70 18.71
CA ASN A 71 15.93 -20.28 20.05
C ASN A 71 16.73 -19.37 21.00
N VAL A 72 17.19 -18.20 20.54
CA VAL A 72 17.85 -17.22 21.42
C VAL A 72 16.83 -16.68 22.41
N LEU A 73 17.15 -16.76 23.71
CA LEU A 73 16.35 -16.22 24.81
C LEU A 73 16.64 -14.73 25.00
N ALA A 74 17.91 -14.37 25.13
CA ALA A 74 18.36 -12.99 25.34
C ALA A 74 19.87 -12.83 25.02
N CYS A 75 20.31 -11.59 24.83
CA CYS A 75 21.71 -11.22 24.64
C CYS A 75 22.11 -10.17 25.69
N LYS A 76 23.30 -10.28 26.31
CA LYS A 76 23.84 -9.25 27.22
C LYS A 76 25.06 -8.54 26.59
N SER A 77 25.39 -8.80 25.34
CA SER A 77 26.46 -8.08 24.64
C SER A 77 26.23 -8.00 23.15
N LEU A 78 26.87 -7.03 22.49
CA LEU A 78 27.18 -7.08 21.06
C LEU A 78 28.57 -7.65 20.87
N TRP A 79 28.81 -8.28 19.73
CA TRP A 79 30.10 -8.87 19.40
C TRP A 79 30.50 -8.57 17.96
N LEU A 80 31.81 -8.58 17.73
CA LEU A 80 32.41 -8.44 16.42
C LEU A 80 33.64 -9.34 16.31
N ASP A 81 33.91 -9.80 15.08
CA ASP A 81 35.07 -10.61 14.73
C ASP A 81 35.89 -9.86 13.68
N LEU A 82 37.15 -9.56 14.02
CA LEU A 82 38.11 -8.90 13.14
C LEU A 82 39.10 -9.94 12.63
N ASP A 83 38.98 -10.21 11.32
CA ASP A 83 39.83 -11.14 10.60
C ASP A 83 41.24 -10.54 10.38
N VAL A 84 42.25 -11.24 10.89
CA VAL A 84 43.66 -10.81 10.80
C VAL A 84 44.51 -11.88 10.13
N GLY A 85 45.37 -11.45 9.21
CA GLY A 85 46.33 -12.29 8.49
C GLY A 85 46.81 -11.64 7.19
N PRO A 86 47.84 -12.20 6.54
CA PRO A 86 48.45 -11.59 5.35
C PRO A 86 47.49 -11.34 4.18
N THR A 87 46.42 -12.13 4.07
CA THR A 87 45.39 -12.05 3.02
C THR A 87 44.03 -11.60 3.55
N LYS A 88 43.97 -11.11 4.80
CA LYS A 88 42.75 -10.70 5.50
C LYS A 88 42.66 -9.17 5.55
N PRO A 89 41.49 -8.61 5.94
CA PRO A 89 41.28 -7.16 5.94
C PRO A 89 42.29 -6.37 6.78
N TYR A 90 42.83 -6.98 7.84
CA TYR A 90 43.94 -6.44 8.63
C TYR A 90 45.17 -7.35 8.57
N ALA A 91 46.34 -6.77 8.39
CA ALA A 91 47.60 -7.52 8.35
C ALA A 91 48.04 -7.94 9.76
N THR A 92 47.77 -7.11 10.77
CA THR A 92 48.16 -7.38 12.16
C THR A 92 47.03 -7.15 13.17
N GLN A 93 47.08 -7.83 14.32
CA GLN A 93 46.09 -7.63 15.40
C GLN A 93 46.14 -6.21 15.97
N ARG A 94 47.33 -5.59 15.97
CA ARG A 94 47.53 -4.21 16.42
C ARG A 94 46.79 -3.24 15.51
N GLU A 95 46.88 -3.42 14.20
CA GLU A 95 46.17 -2.62 13.21
C GLU A 95 44.65 -2.73 13.41
N ALA A 96 44.12 -3.96 13.51
CA ALA A 96 42.69 -4.22 13.73
C ALA A 96 42.16 -3.54 15.01
N VAL A 97 42.89 -3.63 16.12
CA VAL A 97 42.51 -2.99 17.38
C VAL A 97 42.62 -1.47 17.28
N THR A 98 43.65 -0.94 16.61
CA THR A 98 43.85 0.52 16.48
C THR A 98 42.72 1.15 15.69
N ASP A 99 42.34 0.55 14.57
CA ASP A 99 41.27 1.03 13.71
C ASP A 99 39.91 1.01 14.43
N TYR A 100 39.63 -0.10 15.12
CA TYR A 100 38.44 -0.20 15.96
C TYR A 100 38.42 0.82 17.10
N GLU A 101 39.56 1.05 17.78
CA GLU A 101 39.64 2.01 18.88
C GLU A 101 39.42 3.45 18.39
N ALA A 102 39.86 3.78 17.18
CA ALA A 102 39.59 5.09 16.58
C ALA A 102 38.08 5.30 16.39
N PHE A 103 37.38 4.32 15.83
CA PHE A 103 35.91 4.32 15.73
C PHE A 103 35.25 4.46 17.10
N ARG A 104 35.66 3.63 18.07
CA ARG A 104 35.10 3.66 19.43
C ARG A 104 35.25 5.03 20.08
N VAL A 105 36.43 5.65 19.98
CA VAL A 105 36.70 6.98 20.56
C VAL A 105 35.88 8.05 19.85
N SER A 106 35.80 8.01 18.51
CA SER A 106 35.03 8.98 17.73
C SER A 106 33.55 9.02 18.10
N LEU A 107 32.94 7.84 18.31
CA LEU A 107 31.53 7.72 18.71
C LEU A 107 31.32 7.80 20.24
N GLY A 108 32.38 8.00 21.02
CA GLY A 108 32.30 8.01 22.48
C GLY A 108 31.81 6.68 23.08
N LEU A 109 32.02 5.56 22.39
CA LEU A 109 31.60 4.23 22.84
C LEU A 109 32.46 3.75 24.03
N PRO A 110 31.87 3.02 24.99
CA PRO A 110 32.59 2.45 26.14
C PRO A 110 33.62 1.42 25.69
N LYS A 111 34.63 1.16 26.54
CA LYS A 111 35.67 0.17 26.22
C LYS A 111 35.05 -1.23 26.07
N SER A 112 35.39 -1.92 24.99
CA SER A 112 35.01 -3.32 24.77
C SER A 112 35.95 -4.30 25.48
N HIS A 113 35.45 -5.50 25.76
CA HIS A 113 36.31 -6.65 26.02
C HIS A 113 37.07 -7.01 24.74
N ILE A 114 38.36 -7.30 24.84
CA ILE A 114 39.19 -7.72 23.69
C ILE A 114 39.69 -9.14 23.96
N VAL A 115 39.39 -10.06 23.06
CA VAL A 115 39.89 -11.44 23.07
C VAL A 115 40.73 -11.67 21.82
N SER A 116 41.99 -12.08 21.99
CA SER A 116 42.79 -12.60 20.89
C SER A 116 42.42 -14.06 20.65
N SER A 117 41.94 -14.39 19.45
CA SER A 117 41.57 -15.76 19.07
C SER A 117 42.76 -16.62 18.68
N GLY A 118 43.98 -16.11 18.90
CA GLY A 118 45.25 -16.65 18.39
C GLY A 118 45.56 -16.16 16.97
N ASN A 119 44.55 -15.99 16.12
CA ASN A 119 44.73 -15.45 14.75
C ASN A 119 44.12 -14.05 14.61
N GLY A 120 42.84 -13.88 14.92
CA GLY A 120 42.11 -12.62 14.86
C GLY A 120 41.80 -12.00 16.23
N ILE A 121 40.90 -11.02 16.23
CA ILE A 121 40.43 -10.33 17.42
C ILE A 121 38.90 -10.44 17.50
N HIS A 122 38.39 -10.91 18.64
CA HIS A 122 36.99 -10.77 18.97
C HIS A 122 36.83 -9.60 19.94
N GLN A 123 35.76 -8.83 19.79
CA GLN A 123 35.38 -7.85 20.79
C GLN A 123 33.95 -7.99 21.24
N TYR A 124 33.69 -7.60 22.48
CA TYR A 124 32.37 -7.62 23.08
C TYR A 124 32.07 -6.30 23.78
N HIS A 125 30.93 -5.71 23.45
CA HIS A 125 30.34 -4.60 24.20
C HIS A 125 29.29 -5.15 25.14
N ALA A 126 29.63 -5.24 26.42
CA ALA A 126 28.74 -5.78 27.43
C ALA A 126 27.69 -4.73 27.84
N PHE A 127 26.45 -5.20 28.02
CA PHE A 127 25.35 -4.38 28.47
C PHE A 127 25.09 -4.59 29.96
N THR A 128 24.70 -3.53 30.66
CA THR A 128 24.36 -3.62 32.09
C THR A 128 23.17 -4.55 32.35
N LYS A 129 22.26 -4.70 31.37
CA LYS A 129 21.12 -5.61 31.41
C LYS A 129 20.97 -6.38 30.08
N PRO A 130 20.48 -7.63 30.12
CA PRO A 130 20.11 -8.36 28.90
C PRO A 130 19.04 -7.63 28.08
N ILE A 131 19.13 -7.74 26.76
CA ILE A 131 18.15 -7.23 25.80
C ILE A 131 17.50 -8.39 25.02
N SER A 132 16.29 -8.15 24.52
CA SER A 132 15.56 -9.13 23.70
C SER A 132 16.26 -9.36 22.35
N PRO A 133 16.05 -10.53 21.71
CA PRO A 133 16.59 -10.83 20.39
C PRO A 133 16.27 -9.76 19.32
N ASP A 134 15.07 -9.17 19.36
CA ASP A 134 14.64 -8.18 18.37
C ASP A 134 15.30 -6.82 18.61
N ASN A 135 15.47 -6.43 19.87
CA ASN A 135 16.24 -5.22 20.19
C ASN A 135 17.71 -5.41 19.85
N TRP A 136 18.28 -6.60 20.08
CA TRP A 136 19.63 -6.91 19.66
C TRP A 136 19.81 -6.76 18.15
N ASP A 137 18.89 -7.29 17.34
CA ASP A 137 18.96 -7.15 15.87
C ASP A 137 18.98 -5.68 15.43
N ARG A 138 18.20 -4.81 16.08
CA ARG A 138 18.16 -3.37 15.79
C ARG A 138 19.47 -2.67 16.13
N VAL A 139 20.01 -2.92 17.33
CA VAL A 139 21.27 -2.30 17.76
C VAL A 139 22.43 -2.84 16.93
N ALA A 140 22.48 -4.14 16.64
CA ALA A 140 23.50 -4.77 15.81
C ALA A 140 23.48 -4.28 14.35
N ALA A 141 22.29 -4.04 13.80
CA ALA A 141 22.13 -3.47 12.45
C ALA A 141 22.73 -2.07 12.34
N LEU A 142 22.33 -1.20 13.27
CA LEU A 142 22.84 0.16 13.35
C LEU A 142 24.34 0.19 13.66
N TYR A 143 24.81 -0.69 14.54
CA TYR A 143 26.22 -0.83 14.90
C TYR A 143 27.09 -1.20 13.70
N ALA A 144 26.65 -2.18 12.91
CA ALA A 144 27.32 -2.55 11.66
C ALA A 144 27.31 -1.39 10.65
N ALA A 145 26.15 -0.73 10.46
CA ALA A 145 26.06 0.41 9.54
C ALA A 145 27.00 1.56 9.93
N CYS A 146 27.14 1.84 11.23
CA CYS A 146 28.07 2.86 11.73
C CYS A 146 29.54 2.46 11.50
N MET A 147 29.88 1.18 11.68
CA MET A 147 31.23 0.66 11.41
C MET A 147 31.56 0.68 9.92
N ASP A 148 30.62 0.26 9.06
CA ASP A 148 30.74 0.32 7.60
C ASP A 148 30.94 1.76 7.14
N HIS A 149 30.17 2.72 7.70
CA HIS A 149 30.32 4.14 7.40
C HIS A 149 31.68 4.69 7.86
N TYR A 150 32.14 4.32 9.06
CA TYR A 150 33.42 4.78 9.58
C TYR A 150 34.63 4.14 8.86
N GLY A 151 34.43 3.01 8.20
CA GLY A 151 35.49 2.27 7.49
C GLY A 151 36.15 1.15 8.30
N VAL A 152 35.55 0.73 9.43
CA VAL A 152 36.05 -0.43 10.20
C VAL A 152 35.76 -1.71 9.43
N LYS A 153 36.80 -2.50 9.14
CA LYS A 153 36.68 -3.74 8.37
C LYS A 153 36.23 -4.89 9.27
N HIS A 154 34.92 -5.14 9.35
CA HIS A 154 34.37 -6.19 10.21
C HIS A 154 33.59 -7.26 9.43
N ASP A 155 33.46 -8.48 9.99
CA ASP A 155 32.60 -9.51 9.42
C ASP A 155 31.13 -9.26 9.82
N THR A 156 30.34 -8.72 8.88
CA THR A 156 28.90 -8.48 9.05
C THR A 156 28.12 -9.77 9.33
N SER A 157 28.59 -10.93 8.85
CA SER A 157 27.96 -12.23 9.09
C SER A 157 28.08 -12.72 10.54
N ARG A 158 28.99 -12.12 11.32
CA ARG A 158 29.14 -12.34 12.77
C ARG A 158 28.49 -11.23 13.58
N THR A 159 28.73 -9.99 13.15
CA THR A 159 28.30 -8.77 13.83
C THR A 159 26.78 -8.63 13.88
N GLN A 160 26.07 -9.12 12.87
CA GLN A 160 24.60 -9.09 12.79
C GLN A 160 23.95 -10.46 13.05
N ASP A 161 24.72 -11.48 13.45
CA ASP A 161 24.18 -12.81 13.77
C ASP A 161 24.14 -13.03 15.28
N LYS A 162 22.95 -12.84 15.89
CA LYS A 162 22.68 -13.08 17.32
C LYS A 162 22.96 -14.52 17.77
N ALA A 163 23.05 -15.44 16.82
CA ALA A 163 23.45 -16.81 17.03
C ALA A 163 24.84 -17.04 16.42
N SER A 164 25.82 -16.21 16.76
CA SER A 164 27.22 -16.50 16.44
C SER A 164 27.93 -17.34 17.50
N ILE A 165 28.98 -18.05 17.07
CA ILE A 165 29.89 -18.80 17.94
C ILE A 165 31.29 -18.19 17.86
N LEU A 166 31.91 -17.96 19.01
CA LEU A 166 33.24 -17.35 19.12
C LEU A 166 34.13 -18.17 20.06
N ARG A 167 35.45 -18.00 19.94
CA ARG A 167 36.45 -18.77 20.68
C ARG A 167 36.42 -18.44 22.17
N ILE A 168 36.63 -19.46 22.99
CA ILE A 168 36.59 -19.41 24.46
C ILE A 168 37.98 -18.97 24.98
N PRO A 169 38.10 -17.83 25.69
CA PRO A 169 39.34 -17.47 26.37
C PRO A 169 39.82 -18.54 27.34
N GLY A 170 41.13 -18.80 27.37
CA GLY A 170 41.74 -19.86 28.17
C GLY A 170 41.88 -21.20 27.43
N THR A 171 41.53 -21.26 26.15
CA THR A 171 41.67 -22.45 25.29
C THR A 171 42.71 -22.26 24.19
N SER A 172 43.05 -23.33 23.47
CA SER A 172 43.98 -23.33 22.33
C SER A 172 43.24 -23.41 20.99
N ASN A 173 43.68 -22.59 20.04
CA ASN A 173 43.22 -22.57 18.65
C ASN A 173 44.10 -23.49 17.79
N TYR A 174 43.56 -24.66 17.45
CA TYR A 174 44.21 -25.69 16.64
C TYR A 174 44.02 -25.49 15.12
N LYS A 175 43.78 -24.26 14.64
CA LYS A 175 43.77 -23.94 13.19
C LYS A 175 45.17 -23.75 12.60
N ALA A 176 46.15 -23.48 13.45
CA ALA A 176 47.55 -23.31 13.08
C ALA A 176 48.39 -24.33 13.86
N ASP A 177 49.54 -24.68 13.31
CA ASP A 177 50.54 -25.51 13.95
C ASP A 177 51.85 -24.70 14.11
N PRO A 178 52.34 -24.44 15.33
CA PRO A 178 51.78 -24.85 16.62
C PRO A 178 50.45 -24.13 16.97
N ALA A 179 49.64 -24.78 17.80
CA ALA A 179 48.36 -24.24 18.26
C ALA A 179 48.56 -22.91 19.02
N LYS A 180 47.68 -21.94 18.78
CA LYS A 180 47.81 -20.60 19.35
C LYS A 180 46.85 -20.40 20.52
N ALA A 181 47.32 -19.81 21.62
CA ALA A 181 46.48 -19.55 22.79
C ALA A 181 45.40 -18.48 22.52
N VAL A 182 44.18 -18.76 22.95
CA VAL A 182 43.06 -17.81 22.97
C VAL A 182 43.10 -17.04 24.30
N THR A 183 43.40 -15.75 24.25
CA THR A 183 43.68 -14.95 25.46
C THR A 183 42.77 -13.73 25.55
N LEU A 184 42.18 -13.50 26.72
CA LEU A 184 41.51 -12.25 27.06
C LEU A 184 42.57 -11.18 27.28
N LYS A 185 42.59 -10.15 26.42
CA LYS A 185 43.57 -9.06 26.44
C LYS A 185 43.11 -7.87 27.27
N ARG A 186 41.80 -7.60 27.31
CA ARG A 186 41.22 -6.46 28.03
C ARG A 186 39.80 -6.77 28.49
N LEU A 187 39.44 -6.34 29.70
CA LEU A 187 38.06 -6.24 30.15
C LEU A 187 37.47 -4.87 29.74
N GLY A 188 36.27 -4.89 29.20
CA GLY A 188 35.50 -3.70 28.85
C GLY A 188 34.67 -3.17 30.01
N GLU A 189 33.92 -2.12 29.73
CA GLU A 189 32.96 -1.48 30.61
C GLU A 189 31.54 -1.92 30.22
N GLU A 190 30.68 -2.18 31.21
CA GLU A 190 29.26 -2.43 30.94
C GLU A 190 28.53 -1.10 30.70
N VAL A 191 27.69 -1.05 29.67
CA VAL A 191 26.92 0.15 29.32
C VAL A 191 25.42 -0.17 29.19
N PRO A 192 24.50 0.73 29.55
CA PRO A 192 23.10 0.55 29.19
C PRO A 192 22.94 0.46 27.67
N ALA A 193 22.27 -0.58 27.16
CA ALA A 193 22.10 -0.79 25.71
C ALA A 193 21.43 0.41 25.00
N GLY A 194 20.53 1.12 25.70
CA GLY A 194 19.92 2.34 25.19
C GLY A 194 20.90 3.51 25.03
N GLU A 195 21.88 3.64 25.93
CA GLU A 195 22.93 4.66 25.80
C GLU A 195 23.86 4.32 24.64
N PHE A 196 24.26 3.05 24.52
CA PHE A 196 25.05 2.58 23.38
C PHE A 196 24.31 2.82 22.05
N TYR A 197 23.03 2.48 21.99
CA TYR A 197 22.18 2.73 20.83
C TYR A 197 22.07 4.22 20.51
N LYS A 198 21.89 5.08 21.53
CA LYS A 198 21.83 6.53 21.35
C LYS A 198 23.11 7.06 20.71
N LYS A 199 24.30 6.67 21.21
CA LYS A 199 25.59 7.11 20.61
C LYS A 199 25.74 6.68 19.15
N LEU A 200 25.30 5.48 18.80
CA LEU A 200 25.27 5.03 17.41
C LEU A 200 24.26 5.81 16.56
N LYS A 201 23.08 6.10 17.13
CA LYS A 201 22.03 6.83 16.44
C LYS A 201 22.42 8.29 16.20
N ASP A 202 22.97 8.96 17.21
CA ASP A 202 23.45 10.34 17.10
C ASP A 202 24.54 10.44 16.02
N TYR A 203 25.48 9.48 15.97
CA TYR A 203 26.46 9.39 14.89
C TYR A 203 25.80 9.13 13.53
N ALA A 204 24.85 8.19 13.45
CA ALA A 204 24.16 7.86 12.22
C ALA A 204 23.36 9.04 11.66
N ASP A 205 22.62 9.75 12.52
CA ASP A 205 21.83 10.91 12.13
C ASP A 205 22.76 12.06 11.68
N ALA A 206 23.84 12.34 12.44
CA ALA A 206 24.80 13.39 12.09
C ALA A 206 25.57 13.12 10.78
N ASN A 207 25.69 11.84 10.38
CA ASN A 207 26.42 11.44 9.18
C ASN A 207 25.51 10.87 8.07
N GLY A 208 24.18 10.98 8.20
CA GLY A 208 23.23 10.47 7.20
C GLY A 208 23.29 8.95 6.96
N VAL A 209 23.69 8.16 7.96
CA VAL A 209 23.80 6.70 7.87
C VAL A 209 22.40 6.07 7.91
N LEU A 210 21.91 5.64 6.75
CA LEU A 210 20.62 4.95 6.64
C LEU A 210 20.75 3.47 7.03
N VAL A 211 20.05 3.04 8.07
CA VAL A 211 19.96 1.62 8.44
C VAL A 211 18.96 0.93 7.52
N GLY A 212 19.46 0.08 6.62
CA GLY A 212 18.59 -0.84 5.87
C GLY A 212 17.86 -1.77 6.83
N SER A 213 16.53 -1.88 6.69
CA SER A 213 15.70 -2.85 7.42
C SER A 213 16.35 -4.24 7.38
N THR A 214 16.68 -4.79 8.55
CA THR A 214 17.21 -6.16 8.67
C THR A 214 16.19 -7.17 8.17
N ALA A 215 16.46 -7.79 7.03
CA ALA A 215 15.82 -9.02 6.63
C ALA A 215 16.36 -10.17 7.52
N PRO A 216 15.51 -10.98 8.17
CA PRO A 216 15.96 -12.14 8.93
C PRO A 216 16.62 -13.19 8.00
N LYS A 217 17.87 -13.56 8.27
CA LYS A 217 18.54 -14.69 7.59
C LYS A 217 18.15 -16.02 8.26
N GLY A 218 17.46 -16.88 7.52
CA GLY A 218 17.66 -18.34 7.57
C GLY A 218 16.52 -19.21 8.15
N LYS A 219 15.62 -19.68 7.28
CA LYS A 219 15.15 -21.08 7.28
C LYS A 219 15.31 -21.66 5.87
N PRO A 220 15.69 -22.95 5.70
CA PRO A 220 15.66 -23.61 4.41
C PRO A 220 14.23 -23.67 3.88
N LEU A 221 14.12 -23.53 2.56
CA LEU A 221 12.88 -23.34 1.81
C LEU A 221 11.81 -24.38 2.14
N LYS A 222 10.67 -23.91 2.66
CA LYS A 222 9.39 -24.37 2.12
C LYS A 222 9.07 -23.42 0.98
N GLU A 223 8.83 -24.00 -0.18
CA GLU A 223 8.48 -23.36 -1.45
C GLU A 223 7.62 -22.11 -1.24
N ASN A 224 8.27 -20.95 -1.28
CA ASN A 224 7.56 -19.68 -1.37
C ASN A 224 7.57 -19.24 -2.83
N LYS A 225 6.39 -19.38 -3.43
CA LYS A 225 5.98 -18.71 -4.66
C LYS A 225 6.16 -17.20 -4.49
N MET A 226 7.28 -16.67 -4.96
CA MET A 226 7.47 -15.23 -5.16
C MET A 226 7.78 -15.04 -6.64
N MET A 227 6.75 -14.75 -7.44
CA MET A 227 6.92 -14.37 -8.85
C MET A 227 7.42 -12.93 -8.95
N ASN A 228 8.28 -12.72 -9.96
CA ASN A 228 8.81 -11.47 -10.52
C ASN A 228 8.16 -10.14 -10.07
N ARG A 229 8.99 -9.23 -9.54
CA ARG A 229 8.72 -7.79 -9.63
C ARG A 229 9.11 -7.34 -11.04
N ASP A 230 8.16 -6.85 -11.83
CA ASP A 230 8.45 -6.19 -13.11
C ASP A 230 9.08 -4.81 -12.83
N PHE A 231 10.33 -4.63 -13.26
CA PHE A 231 11.00 -3.33 -13.28
C PHE A 231 10.57 -2.57 -14.55
N PRO A 232 10.44 -1.23 -14.53
CA PRO A 232 10.13 -0.46 -15.74
C PRO A 232 11.15 -0.76 -16.86
N PRO A 233 10.75 -0.67 -18.15
CA PRO A 233 11.63 -0.96 -19.27
C PRO A 233 12.94 -0.17 -19.17
N SER A 234 14.04 -0.88 -18.98
CA SER A 234 15.35 -0.30 -18.73
C SER A 234 16.34 -0.73 -19.81
N HIS A 235 16.97 0.23 -20.47
CA HIS A 235 17.91 -0.02 -21.57
C HIS A 235 19.38 -0.04 -21.09
N GLY A 236 20.14 -1.09 -21.44
CA GLY A 236 21.53 -1.28 -21.00
C GLY A 236 22.45 -0.10 -21.32
N ASP A 237 22.35 0.44 -22.53
CA ASP A 237 23.19 1.56 -23.00
C ASP A 237 22.97 2.84 -22.18
N LYS A 238 21.72 3.10 -21.77
CA LYS A 238 21.38 4.25 -20.92
C LYS A 238 21.95 4.08 -19.52
N ILE A 239 21.89 2.86 -18.96
CA ILE A 239 22.53 2.56 -17.67
C ILE A 239 24.04 2.81 -17.77
N GLY A 240 24.68 2.35 -18.84
CA GLY A 240 26.12 2.57 -19.09
C GLY A 240 26.48 4.05 -19.23
N SER A 241 25.58 4.88 -19.77
CA SER A 241 25.82 6.33 -19.92
C SER A 241 25.83 7.12 -18.59
N VAL A 242 25.27 6.55 -17.51
CA VAL A 242 25.15 7.23 -16.20
C VAL A 242 25.86 6.49 -15.07
N CYS A 243 25.83 5.15 -15.06
CA CYS A 243 26.49 4.34 -14.05
C CYS A 243 27.93 4.03 -14.47
N ALA A 244 28.90 4.68 -13.82
CA ALA A 244 30.32 4.51 -14.12
C ALA A 244 30.84 3.06 -13.96
N VAL A 245 30.21 2.24 -13.10
CA VAL A 245 30.56 0.81 -12.96
C VAL A 245 30.13 0.03 -14.20
N ILE A 246 28.90 0.24 -14.68
CA ILE A 246 28.38 -0.43 -15.87
C ILE A 246 29.09 0.09 -17.12
N ALA A 247 29.43 1.38 -17.16
CA ALA A 247 30.26 1.96 -18.22
C ALA A 247 31.62 1.24 -18.34
N GLU A 248 32.26 0.90 -17.22
CA GLU A 248 33.53 0.16 -17.22
C GLU A 248 33.37 -1.27 -17.75
N VAL A 249 32.31 -1.98 -17.35
CA VAL A 249 32.00 -3.31 -17.89
C VAL A 249 31.74 -3.24 -19.39
N ASP A 250 31.00 -2.22 -19.81
CA ASP A 250 30.68 -2.00 -21.20
C ASP A 250 31.94 -1.68 -22.02
N ILE A 251 32.74 -0.69 -21.63
CA ILE A 251 33.96 -0.29 -22.35
C ILE A 251 34.96 -1.45 -22.44
N SER A 252 35.17 -2.19 -21.35
CA SER A 252 36.09 -3.34 -21.32
C SER A 252 35.54 -4.56 -22.06
N GLY A 253 34.25 -4.60 -22.38
CA GLY A 253 33.59 -5.80 -22.91
C GLY A 253 33.63 -6.97 -21.95
N GLY A 254 33.58 -6.70 -20.64
CA GLY A 254 33.55 -7.72 -19.59
C GLY A 254 34.91 -8.16 -19.04
N ASP A 255 36.02 -7.54 -19.45
CA ASP A 255 37.33 -7.72 -18.82
C ASP A 255 37.44 -6.92 -17.51
N VAL A 256 36.59 -7.28 -16.56
CA VAL A 256 36.58 -6.78 -15.19
C VAL A 256 36.67 -7.96 -14.21
N PRO A 257 37.03 -7.73 -12.93
CA PRO A 257 36.98 -8.75 -11.90
C PRO A 257 35.64 -9.50 -11.91
N TYR A 258 35.68 -10.82 -11.69
CA TYR A 258 34.49 -11.68 -11.75
C TYR A 258 33.32 -11.11 -10.96
N GLU A 259 33.60 -10.59 -9.75
CA GLU A 259 32.61 -9.99 -8.84
C GLU A 259 31.84 -8.79 -9.42
N ILE A 260 32.47 -7.99 -10.27
CA ILE A 260 31.79 -6.88 -10.97
C ILE A 260 31.03 -7.43 -12.19
N TRP A 261 31.65 -8.34 -12.94
CA TRP A 261 31.07 -8.90 -14.16
C TRP A 261 29.80 -9.71 -13.91
N TRP A 262 29.79 -10.66 -12.97
CA TRP A 262 28.58 -11.47 -12.70
C TRP A 262 27.43 -10.59 -12.20
N ARG A 263 27.74 -9.54 -11.44
CA ARG A 263 26.78 -8.54 -10.97
C ARG A 263 26.21 -7.68 -12.10
N ALA A 264 27.00 -7.37 -13.12
CA ALA A 264 26.51 -6.71 -14.33
C ALA A 264 25.54 -7.61 -15.11
N LEU A 265 25.75 -8.94 -15.15
CA LEU A 265 24.76 -9.88 -15.72
C LEU A 265 23.43 -9.87 -14.97
N GLY A 266 23.46 -9.67 -13.65
CA GLY A 266 22.26 -9.47 -12.83
C GLY A 266 21.47 -8.21 -13.20
N ILE A 267 22.13 -7.17 -13.71
CA ILE A 267 21.47 -5.99 -14.31
C ILE A 267 20.96 -6.33 -15.70
N ALA A 268 21.81 -6.90 -16.57
CA ALA A 268 21.47 -7.25 -17.95
C ALA A 268 20.19 -8.11 -18.02
N LYS A 269 20.05 -9.11 -17.12
CA LYS A 269 18.87 -9.98 -17.01
C LYS A 269 17.54 -9.23 -16.93
N HIS A 270 17.56 -8.05 -16.32
CA HIS A 270 16.38 -7.25 -16.04
C HIS A 270 16.24 -6.03 -16.97
N THR A 271 17.05 -5.94 -18.03
CA THR A 271 16.90 -4.95 -19.10
C THR A 271 15.89 -5.39 -20.16
N THR A 272 15.51 -4.49 -21.08
CA THR A 272 14.57 -4.81 -22.15
C THR A 272 15.08 -5.84 -23.15
N GLU A 273 16.40 -5.97 -23.31
CA GLU A 273 17.04 -6.91 -24.23
C GLU A 273 18.16 -7.69 -23.52
N PRO A 274 17.82 -8.61 -22.59
CA PRO A 274 18.79 -9.22 -21.68
C PRO A 274 19.96 -9.93 -22.36
N ASP A 275 19.67 -10.74 -23.38
CA ASP A 275 20.68 -11.51 -24.11
C ASP A 275 21.60 -10.61 -24.94
N VAL A 276 21.07 -9.51 -25.49
CA VAL A 276 21.83 -8.56 -26.30
C VAL A 276 22.80 -7.79 -25.40
N VAL A 277 22.31 -7.27 -24.27
CA VAL A 277 23.11 -6.51 -23.30
C VAL A 277 24.16 -7.42 -22.64
N ALA A 278 23.79 -8.64 -22.23
CA ALA A 278 24.73 -9.56 -21.60
C ALA A 278 25.82 -10.08 -22.57
N ALA A 279 25.46 -10.33 -23.83
CA ALA A 279 26.43 -10.65 -24.87
C ALA A 279 27.38 -9.46 -25.11
N HIS A 280 26.85 -8.24 -25.17
CA HIS A 280 27.65 -7.03 -25.36
C HIS A 280 28.64 -6.79 -24.22
N TRP A 281 28.18 -6.88 -22.97
CA TRP A 281 29.00 -6.70 -21.75
C TRP A 281 29.96 -7.87 -21.45
N THR A 282 29.96 -8.91 -22.28
CA THR A 282 30.85 -10.08 -22.14
C THR A 282 31.76 -10.30 -23.35
N ARG A 283 31.63 -9.48 -24.40
CA ARG A 283 32.23 -9.70 -25.73
C ARG A 283 33.75 -9.97 -25.75
N ASN A 284 34.50 -9.45 -24.79
CA ASN A 284 35.97 -9.57 -24.72
C ASN A 284 36.46 -10.49 -23.59
N ARG A 285 35.56 -10.97 -22.71
CA ARG A 285 35.95 -11.70 -21.50
C ARG A 285 36.66 -13.02 -21.78
N SER A 286 36.18 -13.81 -22.75
CA SER A 286 36.83 -15.07 -23.14
C SER A 286 38.21 -14.84 -23.78
N ALA A 287 38.37 -13.78 -24.57
CA ALA A 287 39.62 -13.42 -25.21
C ALA A 287 40.67 -12.87 -24.24
N SER A 288 40.25 -12.25 -23.13
CA SER A 288 41.12 -11.68 -22.09
C SER A 288 41.77 -12.72 -21.14
N GLY A 289 41.52 -14.01 -21.32
CA GLY A 289 42.09 -15.07 -20.48
C GLY A 289 41.51 -15.15 -19.06
N ARG A 290 40.34 -14.54 -18.80
CA ARG A 290 39.61 -14.60 -17.52
C ARG A 290 38.82 -15.90 -17.40
N ASP A 291 38.93 -16.58 -16.26
CA ASP A 291 38.12 -17.77 -15.96
C ASP A 291 36.62 -17.43 -15.86
N LYS A 292 35.78 -18.38 -16.31
CA LYS A 292 34.30 -18.35 -16.38
C LYS A 292 33.75 -17.32 -17.39
N SER A 293 33.36 -17.83 -18.56
CA SER A 293 32.78 -17.08 -19.68
C SER A 293 31.35 -17.48 -20.04
N ASP A 294 30.77 -18.48 -19.36
CA ASP A 294 29.38 -18.91 -19.58
C ASP A 294 28.39 -17.95 -18.90
N TRP A 295 28.17 -16.81 -19.56
CA TRP A 295 27.25 -15.80 -19.07
C TRP A 295 25.79 -16.24 -19.15
N LYS A 296 25.42 -17.11 -20.12
CA LYS A 296 24.05 -17.61 -20.28
C LYS A 296 23.67 -18.50 -19.10
N GLY A 297 24.49 -19.49 -18.76
CA GLY A 297 24.22 -20.36 -17.61
C GLY A 297 24.14 -19.59 -16.28
N LEU A 298 25.00 -18.58 -16.09
CA LEU A 298 24.97 -17.74 -14.89
C LEU A 298 23.76 -16.79 -14.85
N MET A 299 23.37 -16.24 -16.00
CA MET A 299 22.19 -15.38 -16.11
C MET A 299 20.90 -16.20 -15.94
N ASP A 300 20.80 -17.39 -16.53
CA ASP A 300 19.65 -18.29 -16.36
C ASP A 300 19.48 -18.73 -14.91
N ALA A 301 20.58 -19.07 -14.23
CA ALA A 301 20.59 -19.45 -12.81
C ALA A 301 20.28 -18.29 -11.84
N TRP A 302 20.21 -17.04 -12.32
CA TRP A 302 19.94 -15.87 -11.49
C TRP A 302 18.48 -15.81 -11.04
N ALA A 303 18.19 -16.28 -9.83
CA ALA A 303 16.82 -16.40 -9.31
C ALA A 303 16.35 -15.18 -8.47
N THR A 304 17.17 -14.14 -8.35
CA THR A 304 16.91 -12.95 -7.53
C THR A 304 16.69 -11.70 -8.37
N GLY A 305 16.25 -10.59 -7.77
CA GLY A 305 16.11 -9.31 -8.47
C GLY A 305 17.44 -8.72 -9.00
N PRO A 306 17.39 -7.56 -9.69
CA PRO A 306 18.55 -6.91 -10.27
C PRO A 306 19.55 -6.49 -9.18
N THR A 307 20.83 -6.51 -9.53
CA THR A 307 21.92 -6.12 -8.64
C THR A 307 21.72 -4.70 -8.11
N THR A 308 21.97 -4.48 -6.82
CA THR A 308 21.76 -3.16 -6.18
C THR A 308 23.01 -2.28 -6.26
N CYS A 309 22.85 -0.96 -6.15
CA CYS A 309 23.97 -0.01 -6.08
C CYS A 309 24.89 -0.34 -4.89
N ASN A 310 24.32 -0.74 -3.75
CA ASN A 310 25.08 -1.16 -2.58
C ASN A 310 25.90 -2.42 -2.83
N ASP A 311 25.44 -3.33 -3.69
CA ASP A 311 26.20 -4.53 -4.02
C ASP A 311 27.34 -4.24 -5.01
N PHE A 312 27.17 -3.30 -5.93
CA PHE A 312 28.28 -2.81 -6.75
C PHE A 312 29.33 -2.04 -5.94
N ASN A 313 28.92 -1.22 -4.96
CA ASN A 313 29.85 -0.46 -4.12
C ASN A 313 30.80 -1.32 -3.29
N LYS A 314 30.41 -2.56 -2.95
CA LYS A 314 31.30 -3.52 -2.27
C LYS A 314 32.49 -3.96 -3.12
N HIS A 315 32.37 -3.82 -4.44
CA HIS A 315 33.33 -4.37 -5.41
C HIS A 315 33.89 -3.33 -6.38
N SER A 316 33.35 -2.11 -6.41
CA SER A 316 33.82 -1.00 -7.24
C SER A 316 33.88 0.29 -6.43
N ASP A 317 34.99 1.00 -6.55
CA ASP A 317 35.25 2.32 -5.97
C ASP A 317 34.43 3.45 -6.64
N LYS A 318 33.94 3.22 -7.87
CA LYS A 318 33.22 4.23 -8.67
C LYS A 318 31.84 4.61 -8.10
N CYS A 319 31.29 3.81 -7.19
CA CYS A 319 30.02 4.14 -6.55
C CYS A 319 30.16 5.24 -5.48
N ALA A 320 31.34 5.38 -4.86
CA ALA A 320 31.56 6.35 -3.78
C ALA A 320 31.41 7.81 -4.24
N SER A 321 31.77 8.12 -5.49
CA SER A 321 31.66 9.45 -6.09
C SER A 321 30.40 9.63 -6.96
N CYS A 322 29.51 8.63 -6.99
CA CYS A 322 28.32 8.67 -7.86
C CYS A 322 27.22 9.57 -7.26
N PRO A 323 26.72 10.60 -7.99
CA PRO A 323 25.70 11.53 -7.48
C PRO A 323 24.36 10.88 -7.11
N MET A 324 24.13 9.66 -7.61
CA MET A 324 22.91 8.88 -7.41
C MET A 324 23.09 7.77 -6.35
N PHE A 325 24.30 7.57 -5.83
CA PHE A 325 24.58 6.59 -4.79
C PHE A 325 23.90 6.99 -3.47
N GLY A 326 23.22 6.05 -2.83
CA GLY A 326 22.33 6.32 -1.68
C GLY A 326 20.95 6.87 -2.05
N LYS A 327 20.74 7.36 -3.27
CA LYS A 327 19.44 7.85 -3.77
C LYS A 327 18.69 6.82 -4.63
N LEU A 328 19.42 5.93 -5.31
CA LEU A 328 18.85 4.82 -6.11
C LEU A 328 19.22 3.46 -5.52
N SER A 329 18.25 2.53 -5.56
CA SER A 329 18.42 1.17 -5.02
C SER A 329 19.18 0.24 -5.99
N THR A 330 18.99 0.39 -7.29
CA THR A 330 19.69 -0.37 -8.34
C THR A 330 19.96 0.53 -9.55
N PRO A 331 21.13 0.37 -10.24
CA PRO A 331 21.42 1.08 -11.47
C PRO A 331 20.39 0.86 -12.59
N LEU A 332 19.56 -0.18 -12.49
CA LEU A 332 18.48 -0.43 -13.45
C LEU A 332 17.50 0.77 -13.56
N HIS A 333 17.32 1.57 -12.51
CA HIS A 333 16.48 2.77 -12.57
C HIS A 333 17.06 3.90 -13.45
N LEU A 334 18.36 3.81 -13.78
CA LEU A 334 19.04 4.77 -14.66
C LEU A 334 18.78 4.49 -16.14
N GLY A 335 18.23 3.32 -16.48
CA GLY A 335 17.84 2.98 -17.84
C GLY A 335 16.42 3.40 -18.21
N VAL A 336 15.72 4.12 -17.33
CA VAL A 336 14.31 4.54 -17.44
C VAL A 336 14.21 5.98 -17.95
N ASP A 337 13.19 6.29 -18.76
CA ASP A 337 13.16 7.49 -19.60
C ASP A 337 12.95 8.85 -18.89
N GLU A 338 12.50 8.94 -17.61
CA GLU A 338 12.28 10.23 -16.90
C GLU A 338 12.48 10.13 -15.34
N GLN A 339 13.06 11.16 -14.67
CA GLN A 339 13.28 11.23 -13.19
C GLN A 339 12.79 12.57 -12.55
N PRO A 340 12.21 12.58 -11.32
CA PRO A 340 11.77 13.82 -10.62
C PRO A 340 12.64 14.27 -9.41
N PRO A 341 12.49 15.53 -8.88
CA PRO A 341 13.42 16.17 -7.93
C PRO A 341 13.01 16.16 -6.42
N ILE A 342 13.93 16.55 -5.51
CA ILE A 342 13.93 16.39 -4.03
C ILE A 342 13.77 17.76 -3.31
N VAL A 343 13.09 17.82 -2.15
CA VAL A 343 12.90 19.02 -1.27
C VAL A 343 13.31 18.71 0.19
N VAL A 344 13.81 19.72 0.92
CA VAL A 344 14.34 19.71 2.31
C VAL A 344 13.53 20.70 3.18
N ASP A 345 13.36 20.46 4.49
CA ASP A 345 12.62 21.36 5.40
C ASP A 345 13.31 21.48 6.78
N ASP A 346 13.29 22.69 7.37
CA ASP A 346 13.95 23.11 8.63
C ASP A 346 12.90 23.50 9.70
N THR A 347 13.21 23.34 11.00
CA THR A 347 12.35 23.77 12.14
C THR A 347 13.13 24.45 13.27
N GLU A 348 12.56 25.51 13.88
CA GLU A 348 13.03 26.20 15.10
C GLU A 348 11.96 26.23 16.23
N ASP A 349 12.45 26.30 17.48
CA ASP A 349 11.79 26.16 18.81
C ASP A 349 11.14 27.44 19.40
N ALA A 350 10.30 27.30 20.46
CA ALA A 350 10.15 28.25 21.59
C ALA A 350 9.28 27.71 22.78
N ASP A 351 9.41 28.37 23.94
CA ASP A 351 9.43 27.86 25.33
C ASP A 351 8.23 28.21 26.28
N GLU A 352 8.11 27.42 27.38
CA GLU A 352 7.71 27.58 28.82
C GLU A 352 6.60 28.47 29.48
N SER A 353 6.09 27.90 30.62
CA SER A 353 5.59 28.46 31.94
C SER A 353 4.09 28.81 32.14
N THR A 354 3.43 28.82 33.34
CA THR A 354 3.41 28.06 34.63
C THR A 354 2.07 28.36 35.39
N ASP A 355 1.77 27.54 36.42
CA ASP A 355 1.01 27.80 37.67
C ASP A 355 -0.44 27.31 37.92
N GLU A 356 -0.59 26.79 39.16
CA GLU A 356 -1.69 26.04 39.80
C GLU A 356 -2.64 26.94 40.64
N GLU A 357 -3.91 26.54 40.82
CA GLU A 357 -4.57 26.33 42.14
C GLU A 357 -6.01 25.77 42.01
N ALA A 358 -6.48 25.07 43.06
CA ALA A 358 -7.61 24.12 43.06
C ALA A 358 -8.89 24.61 43.76
N VAL A 359 -10.08 24.10 43.36
CA VAL A 359 -11.30 24.00 44.20
C VAL A 359 -12.12 22.73 43.85
N GLU A 360 -12.67 22.07 44.88
CA GLU A 360 -13.32 20.75 44.89
C GLU A 360 -14.72 20.62 44.25
N ALA A 361 -14.88 19.50 43.52
CA ALA A 361 -15.96 18.49 43.49
C ALA A 361 -17.46 18.86 43.29
N SER A 362 -18.00 18.38 42.17
CA SER A 362 -19.32 17.73 42.09
C SER A 362 -19.34 16.64 40.99
N LEU A 363 -19.75 15.43 41.38
CA LEU A 363 -19.76 14.18 40.60
C LEU A 363 -20.89 14.15 39.55
N VAL A 364 -20.58 14.14 38.24
CA VAL A 364 -21.32 13.41 37.18
C VAL A 364 -20.36 13.04 36.01
N MET A 365 -20.49 11.78 35.57
CA MET A 365 -19.75 10.97 34.59
C MET A 365 -18.93 11.68 33.48
N GLN A 366 -17.63 11.38 33.44
CA GLN A 366 -16.68 11.84 32.41
C GLN A 366 -16.47 10.82 31.27
N GLY A 367 -16.20 11.35 30.08
CA GLY A 367 -15.77 10.66 28.86
C GLY A 367 -14.31 10.13 28.92
N PRO A 368 -13.59 10.05 27.78
CA PRO A 368 -12.49 9.09 27.56
C PRO A 368 -11.15 9.39 28.26
N TRP A 369 -11.14 10.24 29.28
CA TRP A 369 -9.96 10.54 30.09
C TRP A 369 -10.26 10.23 31.55
N GLU A 370 -9.75 9.13 32.10
CA GLU A 370 -9.57 8.97 33.55
C GLU A 370 -8.72 7.72 33.86
N PHE A 371 -7.43 7.78 33.52
CA PHE A 371 -6.45 7.09 34.36
C PHE A 371 -6.56 7.74 35.75
N LYS A 372 -6.93 6.95 36.77
CA LYS A 372 -7.35 7.38 38.12
C LYS A 372 -8.80 7.83 38.31
N ALA A 373 -9.80 7.13 37.77
CA ALA A 373 -11.19 7.32 38.22
C ALA A 373 -11.24 7.34 39.77
N PRO A 374 -11.55 8.47 40.43
CA PRO A 374 -11.27 8.65 41.85
C PRO A 374 -11.95 7.61 42.72
N TRP A 375 -13.12 7.13 42.30
CA TRP A 375 -13.88 6.10 42.99
C TRP A 375 -13.28 4.69 42.82
N VAL A 376 -12.71 4.34 41.66
CA VAL A 376 -11.99 3.06 41.45
C VAL A 376 -10.72 3.06 42.28
N VAL A 377 -9.95 4.16 42.24
CA VAL A 377 -8.73 4.30 43.03
C VAL A 377 -9.06 4.30 44.53
N ARG A 378 -10.09 5.02 44.99
CA ARG A 378 -10.54 4.99 46.40
C ARG A 378 -11.04 3.62 46.82
N ALA A 379 -11.83 2.92 46.00
CA ALA A 379 -12.33 1.58 46.31
C ALA A 379 -11.20 0.56 46.36
N ARG A 380 -10.30 0.58 45.36
CA ARG A 380 -9.07 -0.22 45.28
C ARG A 380 -8.18 0.04 46.49
N HIS A 381 -7.86 1.30 46.79
CA HIS A 381 -7.04 1.72 47.94
C HIS A 381 -7.66 1.28 49.27
N THR A 382 -8.96 1.47 49.46
CA THR A 382 -9.65 1.12 50.71
C THR A 382 -9.66 -0.39 50.95
N ALA A 383 -9.92 -1.17 49.90
CA ALA A 383 -10.06 -2.63 49.98
C ALA A 383 -8.71 -3.36 50.08
N THR A 384 -7.72 -2.93 49.29
CA THR A 384 -6.41 -3.61 49.20
C THR A 384 -5.31 -2.92 50.01
N LYS A 385 -5.61 -1.77 50.62
CA LYS A 385 -4.62 -0.92 51.31
C LYS A 385 -3.43 -0.56 50.41
N THR A 386 -3.68 -0.38 49.11
CA THR A 386 -2.66 -0.04 48.12
C THR A 386 -2.64 1.45 47.82
N GLY A 387 -1.46 2.04 47.70
CA GLY A 387 -1.27 3.46 47.41
C GLY A 387 -0.16 3.70 46.41
N TRP A 388 0.02 4.97 46.03
CA TRP A 388 1.11 5.45 45.19
C TRP A 388 1.88 6.52 45.95
N ASN A 389 3.19 6.37 46.08
CA ASN A 389 4.04 7.32 46.78
C ASN A 389 5.44 7.32 46.14
N ASN A 390 6.10 8.47 46.03
CA ASN A 390 7.48 8.61 45.49
C ASN A 390 7.76 7.83 44.19
N GLY A 391 6.78 7.73 43.28
CA GLY A 391 6.95 7.02 42.01
C GLY A 391 6.84 5.49 42.09
N GLU A 392 6.34 4.93 43.20
CA GLU A 392 6.18 3.49 43.41
C GLU A 392 4.79 3.15 43.99
N MET A 393 4.31 1.93 43.70
CA MET A 393 3.10 1.40 44.33
C MET A 393 3.45 0.69 45.63
N TYR A 394 2.66 0.98 46.67
CA TYR A 394 2.79 0.41 48.00
C TYR A 394 1.56 -0.42 48.35
N MET A 395 1.72 -1.42 49.22
CA MET A 395 0.62 -2.17 49.84
C MET A 395 0.82 -2.25 51.35
N GLY A 396 -0.24 -2.01 52.11
CA GLY A 396 -0.24 -2.15 53.56
C GLY A 396 -0.25 -3.61 54.00
N VAL A 397 0.81 -4.06 54.67
CA VAL A 397 0.92 -5.41 55.23
C VAL A 397 0.80 -5.35 56.76
N ARG A 398 -0.07 -6.18 57.34
CA ARG A 398 -0.28 -6.24 58.79
C ARG A 398 0.95 -6.87 59.48
N GLN A 399 1.47 -6.21 60.51
CA GLN A 399 2.63 -6.73 61.25
C GLN A 399 2.22 -7.84 62.23
N LYS A 400 3.02 -8.92 62.34
CA LYS A 400 2.82 -9.93 63.38
C LYS A 400 3.04 -9.31 64.75
N GLY A 401 2.03 -9.39 65.63
CA GLY A 401 2.11 -8.88 67.01
C GLY A 401 1.75 -7.41 67.21
N ASN A 402 1.32 -6.68 66.17
CA ASN A 402 0.89 -5.28 66.28
C ASN A 402 -0.42 -5.03 65.50
N THR A 403 -1.20 -4.02 65.87
CA THR A 403 -2.43 -3.61 65.14
C THR A 403 -2.14 -2.72 63.91
N GLY A 404 -0.90 -2.24 63.77
CA GLY A 404 -0.46 -1.38 62.67
C GLY A 404 -0.19 -2.11 61.35
N TYR A 405 -0.34 -1.37 60.25
CA TYR A 405 0.06 -1.78 58.89
C TYR A 405 1.39 -1.13 58.52
N LYS A 406 2.31 -1.91 57.96
CA LYS A 406 3.54 -1.39 57.35
C LYS A 406 3.31 -1.24 55.84
N GLN A 407 3.58 -0.05 55.29
CA GLN A 407 3.61 0.14 53.84
C GLN A 407 4.85 -0.54 53.26
N VAL A 408 4.65 -1.39 52.26
CA VAL A 408 5.73 -2.10 51.57
C VAL A 408 5.64 -1.76 50.07
N PRO A 409 6.69 -1.19 49.46
CA PRO A 409 6.72 -0.98 48.01
C PRO A 409 6.70 -2.34 47.32
N PHE A 410 5.92 -2.46 46.24
CA PHE A 410 5.80 -3.72 45.50
C PHE A 410 5.91 -3.57 43.98
N CYS A 411 5.85 -2.36 43.42
CA CYS A 411 5.91 -2.12 41.97
C CYS A 411 6.42 -0.71 41.62
N ASN A 412 7.18 -0.56 40.54
CA ASN A 412 7.91 0.68 40.15
C ASN A 412 7.08 1.59 39.27
N ARG A 413 5.91 1.13 38.83
CA ARG A 413 5.03 1.83 37.90
C ARG A 413 3.61 1.72 38.38
N TYR A 414 2.87 2.82 38.24
CA TYR A 414 1.45 2.79 38.47
C TYR A 414 0.80 2.07 37.30
N TRP A 415 -0.04 1.09 37.62
CA TRP A 415 -0.86 0.39 36.64
C TRP A 415 -2.20 0.02 37.24
N GLN A 416 -3.19 -0.20 36.37
CA GLN A 416 -4.51 -0.66 36.76
C GLN A 416 -5.15 -1.49 35.64
N VAL A 417 -6.00 -2.45 36.01
CA VAL A 417 -6.86 -3.11 35.02
C VAL A 417 -7.97 -2.14 34.63
N MET A 418 -7.91 -1.61 33.41
CA MET A 418 -8.85 -0.63 32.88
C MET A 418 -10.21 -1.25 32.55
N ARG A 419 -10.18 -2.41 31.88
CA ARG A 419 -11.38 -3.10 31.39
C ARG A 419 -11.15 -4.58 31.21
N ARG A 420 -12.24 -5.33 31.18
CA ARG A 420 -12.26 -6.75 30.81
C ARG A 420 -12.72 -6.84 29.36
N ILE A 421 -12.00 -7.62 28.57
CA ILE A 421 -12.24 -7.77 27.14
C ILE A 421 -12.54 -9.22 26.86
N ARG A 422 -13.58 -9.49 26.07
CA ARG A 422 -13.82 -10.82 25.55
C ARG A 422 -13.46 -10.81 24.07
N ASP A 423 -12.46 -11.60 23.72
CA ASP A 423 -11.98 -11.71 22.35
C ASP A 423 -12.98 -12.50 21.48
N THR A 424 -12.79 -12.49 20.15
CA THR A 424 -13.66 -13.19 19.19
C THR A 424 -13.75 -14.69 19.42
N ASP A 425 -12.68 -15.29 19.97
CA ASP A 425 -12.64 -16.72 20.36
C ASP A 425 -13.29 -16.99 21.72
N GLY A 426 -13.90 -15.97 22.34
CA GLY A 426 -14.56 -16.09 23.64
C GLY A 426 -13.62 -16.07 24.84
N ILE A 427 -12.31 -15.91 24.61
CA ILE A 427 -11.25 -15.86 25.64
C ILE A 427 -11.29 -14.50 26.36
N TRP A 428 -11.19 -14.51 27.69
CA TRP A 428 -11.13 -13.31 28.49
C TRP A 428 -9.71 -12.73 28.54
N LYS A 429 -9.58 -11.47 28.15
CA LYS A 429 -8.38 -10.63 28.26
C LYS A 429 -8.65 -9.44 29.19
N LEU A 430 -7.60 -8.90 29.79
CA LEU A 430 -7.60 -7.75 30.67
C LEU A 430 -6.79 -6.65 29.97
N GLU A 431 -7.38 -5.47 29.81
CA GLU A 431 -6.62 -4.31 29.35
C GLU A 431 -5.98 -3.64 30.56
N ILE A 432 -4.65 -3.59 30.57
CA ILE A 432 -3.86 -2.95 31.60
C ILE A 432 -3.42 -1.59 31.09
N GLY A 433 -3.80 -0.54 31.81
CA GLY A 433 -3.30 0.81 31.61
C GLY A 433 -2.14 1.05 32.57
N TYR A 434 -1.05 1.65 32.08
CA TYR A 434 0.13 1.93 32.88
C TYR A 434 0.82 3.22 32.43
N GLU A 435 1.51 3.87 33.36
CA GLU A 435 2.29 5.07 33.12
C GLU A 435 3.74 4.68 32.84
N LEU A 436 4.30 5.10 31.71
CA LEU A 436 5.69 4.77 31.35
C LEU A 436 6.68 5.67 32.10
N TYR A 437 6.40 6.98 32.09
CA TYR A 437 7.08 8.01 32.86
C TYR A 437 6.05 8.86 33.60
N PRO A 438 6.34 9.33 34.84
CA PRO A 438 5.49 10.28 35.54
C PRO A 438 5.11 11.47 34.65
N GLY A 439 3.82 11.71 34.47
CA GLY A 439 3.27 12.80 33.64
C GLY A 439 3.05 12.46 32.16
N THR A 440 3.40 11.27 31.67
CA THR A 440 3.18 10.87 30.26
C THR A 440 1.82 10.23 30.02
N PRO A 441 1.26 10.33 28.78
CA PRO A 441 0.04 9.60 28.41
C PRO A 441 0.18 8.10 28.71
N TYR A 442 -0.83 7.53 29.36
CA TYR A 442 -0.81 6.13 29.75
C TYR A 442 -0.77 5.21 28.52
N LYS A 443 0.09 4.20 28.58
CA LYS A 443 0.14 3.12 27.60
C LYS A 443 -0.82 2.01 28.02
N LYS A 444 -1.24 1.20 27.04
CA LYS A 444 -2.18 0.10 27.23
C LYS A 444 -1.60 -1.20 26.71
N PHE A 445 -2.00 -2.31 27.31
CA PHE A 445 -1.79 -3.63 26.73
C PHE A 445 -2.86 -4.63 27.13
N LEU A 446 -2.99 -5.70 26.34
CA LEU A 446 -3.88 -6.81 26.62
C LEU A 446 -3.09 -7.97 27.21
N MET A 447 -3.63 -8.57 28.27
CA MET A 447 -3.11 -9.77 28.91
C MET A 447 -4.26 -10.76 29.09
N GLU A 448 -4.07 -12.05 28.84
CA GLU A 448 -5.13 -13.03 29.10
C GLU A 448 -5.47 -13.10 30.60
N SER A 449 -6.75 -13.27 30.92
CA SER A 449 -7.17 -13.46 32.32
C SER A 449 -6.60 -14.75 32.91
N SER A 450 -6.28 -15.75 32.08
CA SER A 450 -5.62 -17.00 32.46
C SER A 450 -4.22 -16.78 33.05
N THR A 451 -3.54 -15.70 32.64
CA THR A 451 -2.22 -15.32 33.13
C THR A 451 -2.20 -15.05 34.64
N LEU A 452 -3.34 -14.68 35.24
CA LEU A 452 -3.48 -14.51 36.70
C LEU A 452 -3.44 -15.83 37.49
N ALA A 453 -3.38 -16.99 36.82
CA ALA A 453 -3.18 -18.28 37.46
C ALA A 453 -1.70 -18.61 37.71
N ALA A 454 -0.78 -18.04 36.92
CA ALA A 454 0.64 -18.38 36.95
C ALA A 454 1.52 -17.15 37.19
N ARG A 455 2.19 -17.12 38.35
CA ARG A 455 3.03 -15.99 38.79
C ARG A 455 4.06 -15.57 37.74
N ASP A 456 4.77 -16.54 37.17
CA ASP A 456 5.87 -16.25 36.26
C ASP A 456 5.36 -15.70 34.92
N THR A 457 4.22 -16.17 34.42
CA THR A 457 3.58 -15.65 33.21
C THR A 457 3.06 -14.23 33.43
N PHE A 458 2.44 -13.95 34.58
CA PHE A 458 2.01 -12.60 34.95
C PHE A 458 3.18 -11.62 35.04
N CYS A 459 4.26 -12.02 35.71
CA CYS A 459 5.46 -11.17 35.80
C CYS A 459 6.09 -10.93 34.43
N LYS A 460 6.12 -11.92 33.54
CA LYS A 460 6.65 -11.77 32.17
C LYS A 460 5.85 -10.76 31.34
N GLU A 461 4.52 -10.82 31.40
CA GLU A 461 3.65 -9.90 30.67
C GLU A 461 3.81 -8.44 31.12
N PHE A 462 3.94 -8.22 32.43
CA PHE A 462 4.18 -6.89 32.99
C PHE A 462 5.61 -6.40 32.73
N ALA A 463 6.61 -7.27 32.89
CA ALA A 463 8.02 -6.92 32.68
C ALA A 463 8.34 -6.60 31.21
N ALA A 464 7.63 -7.21 30.25
CA ALA A 464 7.73 -6.87 28.82
C ALA A 464 7.39 -5.39 28.52
N ARG A 465 6.80 -4.68 29.49
CA ARG A 465 6.32 -3.30 29.41
C ARG A 465 6.92 -2.41 30.50
N GLU A 466 8.06 -2.83 31.05
CA GLU A 466 8.83 -2.11 32.08
C GLU A 466 8.12 -1.95 33.44
N ILE A 467 7.09 -2.76 33.68
CA ILE A 467 6.42 -2.84 34.97
C ILE A 467 7.03 -4.00 35.74
N HIS A 468 7.76 -3.68 36.81
CA HIS A 468 8.50 -4.65 37.61
C HIS A 468 7.91 -4.71 39.02
N PHE A 469 7.60 -5.93 39.46
CA PHE A 469 7.26 -6.21 40.85
C PHE A 469 8.54 -6.54 41.63
N TYR A 470 8.85 -5.78 42.68
CA TYR A 470 10.04 -5.95 43.54
C TYR A 470 9.70 -5.65 45.00
N GLY A 471 10.62 -5.95 45.91
CA GLY A 471 10.40 -5.85 47.35
C GLY A 471 10.48 -7.23 48.00
N ASP A 472 9.53 -7.54 48.87
CA ASP A 472 9.50 -8.85 49.54
C ASP A 472 9.17 -10.01 48.57
N ALA A 473 9.39 -11.25 49.01
CA ALA A 473 9.12 -12.46 48.22
C ALA A 473 7.65 -12.58 47.72
N GLY A 474 6.75 -11.76 48.25
CA GLY A 474 5.34 -11.70 47.88
C GLY A 474 4.98 -10.55 46.92
N ALA A 475 5.91 -9.74 46.42
CA ALA A 475 5.61 -8.57 45.58
C ALA A 475 4.77 -8.91 44.33
N ALA A 476 5.16 -9.98 43.62
CA ALA A 476 4.39 -10.47 42.47
C ALA A 476 2.97 -10.94 42.88
N PHE A 477 2.84 -11.60 44.02
CA PHE A 477 1.54 -12.03 44.54
C PHE A 477 0.64 -10.84 44.88
N LYS A 478 1.20 -9.76 45.46
CA LYS A 478 0.49 -8.49 45.68
C LYS A 478 -0.02 -7.91 44.36
N GLY A 479 0.81 -7.92 43.31
CA GLY A 479 0.40 -7.48 41.97
C GLY A 479 -0.73 -8.32 41.38
N MET A 480 -0.65 -9.66 41.50
CA MET A 480 -1.71 -10.57 41.04
C MET A 480 -3.02 -10.38 41.80
N GLU A 481 -2.96 -10.26 43.14
CA GLU A 481 -4.12 -9.99 43.98
C GLU A 481 -4.77 -8.65 43.62
N LEU A 482 -3.96 -7.62 43.33
CA LEU A 482 -4.45 -6.34 42.88
C LEU A 482 -5.17 -6.43 41.53
N ALA A 483 -4.62 -7.17 40.56
CA ALA A 483 -5.28 -7.42 39.28
C ALA A 483 -6.60 -8.19 39.43
N ARG A 484 -6.66 -9.19 40.33
CA ARG A 484 -7.89 -9.94 40.65
C ARG A 484 -8.96 -9.04 41.28
N TRP A 485 -8.55 -8.13 42.17
CA TRP A 485 -9.45 -7.15 42.75
C TRP A 485 -9.99 -6.16 41.72
N ASP A 486 -9.12 -5.62 40.87
CA ASP A 486 -9.54 -4.74 39.77
C ASP A 486 -10.50 -5.49 38.81
N GLN A 487 -10.22 -6.77 38.51
CA GLN A 487 -11.12 -7.63 37.75
C GLN A 487 -12.49 -7.80 38.42
N LYS A 488 -12.53 -8.00 39.75
CA LYS A 488 -13.77 -8.12 40.53
C LYS A 488 -14.56 -6.81 40.56
N ILE A 489 -13.88 -5.67 40.70
CA ILE A 489 -14.47 -4.34 40.58
C ILE A 489 -15.08 -4.18 39.18
N ASN A 490 -14.31 -4.40 38.11
CA ASN A 490 -14.79 -4.27 36.73
C ASN A 490 -15.96 -5.21 36.41
N THR A 491 -16.03 -6.38 37.06
CA THR A 491 -17.18 -7.30 36.98
C THR A 491 -18.42 -6.70 37.63
N ARG A 492 -18.29 -6.09 38.81
CA ARG A 492 -19.39 -5.44 39.53
C ARG A 492 -19.95 -4.23 38.74
N TYR A 493 -19.10 -3.53 38.01
CA TYR A 493 -19.47 -2.34 37.23
C TYR A 493 -19.71 -2.61 35.72
N ARG A 494 -19.73 -3.89 35.28
CA ARG A 494 -20.05 -4.32 33.90
C ARG A 494 -19.25 -3.61 32.79
N ALA A 495 -17.98 -3.26 33.02
CA ALA A 495 -17.10 -2.64 32.04
C ALA A 495 -16.51 -3.69 31.07
N GLU A 496 -17.37 -4.34 30.29
CA GLU A 496 -16.96 -5.29 29.23
C GLU A 496 -16.70 -4.54 27.92
N THR A 497 -15.58 -4.82 27.26
CA THR A 497 -15.32 -4.37 25.88
C THR A 497 -15.29 -5.58 24.95
N THR A 498 -16.08 -5.52 23.89
CA THR A 498 -16.17 -6.54 22.85
C THR A 498 -15.09 -6.29 21.79
N VAL A 499 -14.45 -7.36 21.30
CA VAL A 499 -13.58 -7.30 20.11
C VAL A 499 -14.41 -7.50 18.85
N TYR A 500 -14.25 -6.65 17.85
CA TYR A 500 -14.96 -6.74 16.58
C TYR A 500 -14.02 -7.16 15.45
N PRO A 501 -14.32 -8.25 14.71
CA PRO A 501 -13.44 -8.76 13.64
C PRO A 501 -13.46 -7.91 12.35
N THR A 502 -14.46 -7.05 12.17
CA THR A 502 -14.61 -6.14 11.01
C THR A 502 -15.26 -4.83 11.46
N MET A 503 -15.15 -3.78 10.63
CA MET A 503 -15.94 -2.55 10.77
C MET A 503 -17.38 -2.73 10.27
N GLY A 504 -18.12 -1.62 10.19
CA GLY A 504 -19.48 -1.58 9.67
C GLY A 504 -20.51 -2.02 10.70
N TRP A 505 -21.66 -2.49 10.23
CA TRP A 505 -22.70 -3.01 11.09
C TRP A 505 -22.27 -4.32 11.75
N ALA A 506 -22.32 -4.36 13.08
CA ALA A 506 -22.18 -5.60 13.81
C ALA A 506 -23.41 -6.48 13.62
N SER A 507 -23.15 -7.77 13.43
CA SER A 507 -24.17 -8.80 13.32
C SER A 507 -23.80 -9.99 14.18
N GLU A 508 -24.82 -10.77 14.54
CA GLU A 508 -24.61 -12.04 15.23
C GLU A 508 -23.64 -12.93 14.42
N ASN A 509 -22.65 -13.48 15.11
CA ASN A 509 -21.59 -14.32 14.55
C ASN A 509 -20.79 -13.66 13.41
N ASN A 510 -20.81 -12.33 13.32
CA ASN A 510 -20.20 -11.56 12.23
C ASN A 510 -20.66 -11.97 10.81
N SER A 511 -21.85 -12.57 10.69
CA SER A 511 -22.37 -13.03 9.40
C SER A 511 -23.07 -11.89 8.65
N LEU A 512 -22.86 -11.79 7.33
CA LEU A 512 -23.59 -10.85 6.47
C LEU A 512 -25.12 -11.05 6.57
N ARG A 513 -25.57 -12.29 6.77
CA ARG A 513 -27.01 -12.61 6.93
C ARG A 513 -27.46 -12.70 8.39
N GLY A 514 -26.54 -12.50 9.33
CA GLY A 514 -26.86 -12.46 10.75
C GLY A 514 -27.74 -11.26 11.08
N ALA A 515 -28.58 -11.42 12.10
CA ALA A 515 -29.35 -10.31 12.65
C ALA A 515 -28.39 -9.21 13.11
N LEU A 516 -28.71 -7.96 12.76
CA LEU A 516 -27.91 -6.81 13.16
C LEU A 516 -28.09 -6.55 14.66
N THR A 517 -26.99 -6.48 15.41
CA THR A 517 -27.03 -6.20 16.86
C THR A 517 -27.48 -4.76 17.16
N GLY A 518 -27.44 -3.88 16.16
CA GLY A 518 -27.73 -2.46 16.30
C GLY A 518 -26.50 -1.62 16.61
N GLU A 519 -25.30 -2.21 16.55
CA GLU A 519 -24.03 -1.50 16.73
C GLU A 519 -23.37 -1.24 15.37
N PHE A 520 -22.69 -0.10 15.23
CA PHE A 520 -21.87 0.21 14.07
C PHE A 520 -20.44 0.51 14.50
N ILE A 521 -19.45 0.00 13.78
CA ILE A 521 -18.03 0.14 14.10
C ILE A 521 -17.34 0.94 13.00
N LEU A 522 -16.63 1.99 13.37
CA LEU A 522 -15.77 2.80 12.51
C LEU A 522 -14.43 3.00 13.21
N GLY A 523 -13.35 2.49 12.64
CA GLY A 523 -12.06 2.50 13.35
C GLY A 523 -12.16 1.76 14.68
N ASP A 524 -11.60 2.37 15.71
CA ASP A 524 -11.67 1.95 17.10
C ASP A 524 -12.94 2.41 17.82
N THR A 525 -13.94 2.95 17.12
CA THR A 525 -15.15 3.54 17.73
C THR A 525 -16.40 2.72 17.41
N VAL A 526 -17.18 2.38 18.45
CA VAL A 526 -18.53 1.79 18.31
C VAL A 526 -19.62 2.82 18.60
N PHE A 527 -20.63 2.81 17.73
CA PHE A 527 -21.86 3.61 17.83
C PHE A 527 -23.00 2.70 18.27
N ARG A 528 -23.75 3.13 19.29
CA ARG A 528 -24.87 2.40 19.87
C ARG A 528 -26.09 3.29 20.02
N ALA A 529 -27.28 2.69 19.93
CA ALA A 529 -28.52 3.44 20.05
C ALA A 529 -28.65 4.00 21.47
N LYS A 530 -28.91 5.31 21.58
CA LYS A 530 -29.12 6.04 22.84
C LYS A 530 -27.98 5.88 23.88
N ALA A 531 -26.77 5.57 23.43
CA ALA A 531 -25.60 5.43 24.28
C ALA A 531 -24.44 6.25 23.69
N PRO A 532 -23.54 6.78 24.54
CA PRO A 532 -22.34 7.46 24.06
C PRO A 532 -21.45 6.50 23.27
N THR A 533 -20.68 7.05 22.35
CA THR A 533 -19.67 6.29 21.60
C THR A 533 -18.65 5.68 22.54
N GLN A 534 -18.26 4.43 22.28
CA GLN A 534 -17.28 3.71 23.10
C GLN A 534 -16.09 3.29 22.23
N GLN A 535 -14.90 3.29 22.84
CA GLN A 535 -13.68 2.79 22.22
C GLN A 535 -13.63 1.26 22.30
N VAL A 536 -13.45 0.59 21.15
CA VAL A 536 -13.43 -0.86 20.99
C VAL A 536 -12.12 -1.33 20.38
N ILE A 537 -11.90 -2.64 20.36
CA ILE A 537 -10.71 -3.24 19.77
C ILE A 537 -11.13 -3.98 18.51
N LEU A 538 -10.39 -3.76 17.43
CA LEU A 538 -10.54 -4.49 16.20
C LEU A 538 -9.70 -5.77 16.25
N GLY A 539 -10.28 -6.87 15.78
CA GLY A 539 -9.62 -8.18 15.74
C GLY A 539 -8.48 -8.24 14.72
N ASP A 540 -7.68 -9.32 14.81
CA ASP A 540 -6.51 -9.50 13.96
C ASP A 540 -6.81 -9.74 12.47
N THR A 541 -8.08 -9.83 12.12
CA THR A 541 -8.59 -9.96 10.75
C THR A 541 -8.67 -8.62 10.01
N VAL A 542 -8.67 -7.49 10.73
CA VAL A 542 -8.66 -6.16 10.09
C VAL A 542 -7.26 -5.83 9.59
N ASP A 543 -7.14 -5.27 8.39
CA ASP A 543 -5.86 -4.80 7.86
C ASP A 543 -5.20 -3.80 8.83
N VAL A 544 -3.89 -3.95 9.07
CA VAL A 544 -3.16 -3.14 10.07
C VAL A 544 -3.24 -1.64 9.76
N SER A 545 -3.28 -1.25 8.48
CA SER A 545 -3.41 0.15 8.08
C SER A 545 -4.76 0.75 8.50
N LEU A 546 -5.80 -0.07 8.69
CA LEU A 546 -7.15 0.37 9.07
C LEU A 546 -7.42 0.28 10.58
N ARG A 547 -6.46 -0.20 11.41
CA ARG A 547 -6.69 -0.46 12.84
C ARG A 547 -6.60 0.76 13.76
N SER A 548 -5.95 1.85 13.36
CA SER A 548 -5.59 2.97 14.27
C SER A 548 -6.04 4.37 13.85
N ASP A 549 -6.56 4.56 12.62
CA ASP A 549 -6.50 5.89 11.98
C ASP A 549 -7.81 6.54 11.52
N PHE A 550 -8.96 6.22 12.14
CA PHE A 550 -10.21 6.96 11.92
C PHE A 550 -10.33 8.19 12.84
N LYS A 551 -9.24 8.97 12.93
CA LYS A 551 -9.23 10.22 13.69
C LYS A 551 -10.15 11.24 13.02
N THR A 552 -10.64 12.18 13.82
CA THR A 552 -11.46 13.30 13.34
C THR A 552 -10.67 14.60 13.43
N ALA A 553 -10.80 15.48 12.45
CA ALA A 553 -10.25 16.84 12.47
C ALA A 553 -11.31 17.87 12.05
N GLY A 554 -11.15 19.10 12.55
CA GLY A 554 -12.06 20.20 12.29
C GLY A 554 -13.40 20.08 13.01
N THR A 555 -14.41 20.77 12.48
CA THR A 555 -15.76 20.82 13.06
C THR A 555 -16.83 20.53 12.01
N THR A 556 -17.97 19.97 12.45
CA THR A 556 -19.13 19.73 11.58
C THR A 556 -19.58 21.00 10.86
N LYS A 557 -19.59 22.14 11.55
CA LYS A 557 -19.99 23.43 10.99
C LYS A 557 -19.08 23.85 9.83
N GLU A 558 -17.76 23.86 10.04
CA GLU A 558 -16.79 24.26 9.01
C GLU A 558 -16.83 23.33 7.79
N TRP A 559 -16.95 22.01 8.02
CA TRP A 559 -17.09 21.05 6.93
C TRP A 559 -18.36 21.32 6.10
N VAL A 560 -19.49 21.57 6.76
CA VAL A 560 -20.76 21.88 6.09
C VAL A 560 -20.66 23.17 5.29
N GLU A 561 -20.08 24.24 5.86
CA GLU A 561 -19.88 25.51 5.16
C GLU A 561 -19.00 25.36 3.90
N LEU A 562 -17.92 24.57 3.98
CA LEU A 562 -17.06 24.29 2.83
C LEU A 562 -17.78 23.46 1.76
N ILE A 563 -18.49 22.41 2.15
CA ILE A 563 -19.21 21.53 1.23
C ILE A 563 -20.35 22.27 0.55
N ASP A 564 -21.06 23.12 1.28
CA ASP A 564 -22.08 24.00 0.74
C ASP A 564 -21.47 24.98 -0.26
N PHE A 565 -20.42 25.71 0.13
CA PHE A 565 -19.73 26.66 -0.75
C PHE A 565 -19.23 26.00 -2.04
N ILE A 566 -18.66 24.80 -1.96
CA ILE A 566 -18.08 24.10 -3.11
C ILE A 566 -19.17 23.49 -3.99
N TYR A 567 -20.13 22.75 -3.43
CA TYR A 567 -20.99 21.85 -4.22
C TYR A 567 -22.46 22.27 -4.30
N ASN A 568 -22.96 23.17 -3.45
CA ASN A 568 -24.36 23.62 -3.51
C ASN A 568 -24.56 24.66 -4.62
N ARG A 569 -24.55 24.19 -5.87
CA ARG A 569 -24.57 25.01 -7.08
C ARG A 569 -25.47 24.39 -8.15
N PRO A 570 -26.22 25.20 -8.91
CA PRO A 570 -26.91 24.71 -10.11
C PRO A 570 -25.90 24.17 -11.13
N GLY A 571 -26.16 23.00 -11.70
CA GLY A 571 -25.24 22.34 -12.63
C GLY A 571 -24.18 21.45 -11.96
N ALA A 572 -24.16 21.36 -10.62
CA ALA A 572 -23.28 20.46 -9.87
C ALA A 572 -23.97 19.16 -9.44
N GLU A 573 -25.13 18.81 -10.00
CA GLU A 573 -25.98 17.69 -9.57
C GLU A 573 -25.24 16.35 -9.59
N ALA A 574 -24.36 16.14 -10.58
CA ALA A 574 -23.49 14.97 -10.66
C ALA A 574 -22.58 14.82 -9.44
N TYR A 575 -21.97 15.92 -8.99
CA TYR A 575 -21.05 15.97 -7.85
C TYR A 575 -21.81 15.81 -6.53
N GLN A 576 -22.96 16.47 -6.41
CA GLN A 576 -23.88 16.36 -5.28
C GLN A 576 -24.36 14.90 -5.09
N PHE A 577 -24.65 14.20 -6.19
CA PHE A 577 -25.05 12.80 -6.16
C PHE A 577 -23.96 11.90 -5.60
N VAL A 578 -22.70 12.10 -5.99
CA VAL A 578 -21.55 11.31 -5.48
C VAL A 578 -21.38 11.48 -3.97
N ILE A 579 -21.43 12.72 -3.48
CA ILE A 579 -21.30 12.99 -2.03
C ILE A 579 -22.49 12.39 -1.27
N SER A 580 -23.70 12.57 -1.80
CA SER A 580 -24.92 12.02 -1.23
C SER A 580 -24.93 10.49 -1.20
N ALA A 581 -24.37 9.85 -2.23
CA ALA A 581 -24.25 8.39 -2.30
C ALA A 581 -23.35 7.86 -1.18
N MET A 582 -22.30 8.59 -0.79
CA MET A 582 -21.41 8.15 0.29
C MET A 582 -22.08 8.23 1.67
N PHE A 583 -22.97 9.20 1.92
CA PHE A 583 -23.87 9.14 3.09
C PHE A 583 -24.74 7.87 3.07
N GLY A 584 -25.10 7.38 1.88
CA GLY A 584 -25.87 6.15 1.68
C GLY A 584 -25.11 4.85 1.86
N ALA A 585 -23.78 4.86 1.90
CA ALA A 585 -22.98 3.62 1.97
C ALA A 585 -23.32 2.73 3.20
N PRO A 586 -23.47 3.26 4.44
CA PRO A 586 -23.91 2.47 5.58
C PRO A 586 -25.36 1.96 5.47
N LEU A 587 -26.19 2.57 4.62
CA LEU A 587 -27.60 2.25 4.48
C LEU A 587 -27.85 1.03 3.57
N VAL A 588 -26.86 0.63 2.75
CA VAL A 588 -26.96 -0.55 1.86
C VAL A 588 -27.39 -1.79 2.65
N ARG A 589 -26.77 -2.04 3.81
CA ARG A 589 -27.10 -3.17 4.70
C ARG A 589 -28.51 -3.12 5.28
N LEU A 590 -29.11 -1.92 5.35
CA LEU A 590 -30.45 -1.70 5.88
C LEU A 590 -31.55 -1.82 4.82
N MET A 591 -31.19 -1.98 3.54
CA MET A 591 -32.17 -2.14 2.47
C MET A 591 -32.96 -3.46 2.67
N PRO A 592 -34.30 -3.41 2.75
CA PRO A 592 -35.12 -4.61 2.88
C PRO A 592 -35.23 -5.37 1.54
N GLY A 593 -35.21 -6.70 1.58
CA GLY A 593 -35.30 -7.62 0.43
C GLY A 593 -34.25 -8.74 0.49
N GLU A 594 -34.36 -9.78 -0.35
CA GLU A 594 -33.68 -11.10 -0.24
C GLU A 594 -32.13 -11.13 -0.35
N GLY A 595 -31.44 -10.03 -0.04
CA GLY A 595 -29.98 -10.02 0.11
C GLY A 595 -29.21 -10.08 -1.20
N GLU A 596 -29.77 -9.52 -2.27
CA GLU A 596 -29.10 -9.36 -3.57
C GLU A 596 -28.42 -7.99 -3.74
N TRP A 597 -28.79 -7.00 -2.92
CA TRP A 597 -28.21 -5.66 -2.97
C TRP A 597 -27.02 -5.56 -2.00
N HIS A 598 -25.81 -5.52 -2.57
CA HIS A 598 -24.56 -5.34 -1.81
C HIS A 598 -23.84 -4.02 -2.13
N GLY A 599 -24.49 -3.16 -2.92
CA GLY A 599 -23.89 -1.93 -3.44
C GLY A 599 -23.14 -2.13 -4.76
N ILE A 600 -22.93 -1.04 -5.49
CA ILE A 600 -22.15 -1.02 -6.73
C ILE A 600 -21.18 0.17 -6.73
N PRO A 601 -20.09 0.12 -7.52
CA PRO A 601 -19.22 1.28 -7.72
C PRO A 601 -19.93 2.41 -8.48
N VAL A 602 -19.85 3.63 -7.94
CA VAL A 602 -20.11 4.88 -8.65
C VAL A 602 -18.81 5.30 -9.33
N VAL A 603 -18.77 5.20 -10.66
CA VAL A 603 -17.54 5.42 -11.44
C VAL A 603 -17.53 6.86 -11.93
N LEU A 604 -16.52 7.64 -11.53
CA LEU A 604 -16.25 8.97 -12.06
C LEU A 604 -15.37 8.83 -13.31
N GLY A 605 -15.98 9.01 -14.47
CA GLY A 605 -15.36 9.02 -15.79
C GLY A 605 -15.20 10.44 -16.34
N GLY A 606 -14.71 10.55 -17.58
CA GLY A 606 -14.64 11.82 -18.32
C GLY A 606 -13.24 12.44 -18.34
N ASP A 607 -13.16 13.74 -18.60
CA ASP A 607 -11.91 14.42 -18.95
C ASP A 607 -10.86 14.36 -17.84
N SER A 608 -9.58 14.26 -18.24
CA SER A 608 -8.48 14.43 -17.29
C SER A 608 -8.54 15.83 -16.67
N GLY A 609 -8.37 15.90 -15.35
CA GLY A 609 -8.47 17.13 -14.59
C GLY A 609 -9.90 17.62 -14.31
N ALA A 610 -10.96 16.84 -14.55
CA ALA A 610 -12.36 17.22 -14.23
C ALA A 610 -12.75 17.11 -12.73
N ALA A 611 -11.78 17.20 -11.81
CA ALA A 611 -11.96 17.06 -10.36
C ALA A 611 -12.56 15.72 -9.87
N LYS A 612 -12.35 14.62 -10.60
CA LYS A 612 -12.82 13.26 -10.26
C LYS A 612 -12.36 12.81 -8.86
N THR A 613 -11.06 12.67 -8.66
CA THR A 613 -10.47 12.21 -7.39
C THR A 613 -10.75 13.20 -6.26
N SER A 614 -10.69 14.51 -6.51
CA SER A 614 -10.99 15.54 -5.51
C SER A 614 -12.41 15.42 -4.95
N THR A 615 -13.40 15.19 -5.82
CA THR A 615 -14.80 15.00 -5.42
C THR A 615 -14.97 13.72 -4.61
N ALA A 616 -14.32 12.63 -5.03
CA ALA A 616 -14.35 11.36 -4.32
C ALA A 616 -13.75 11.48 -2.91
N LEU A 617 -12.60 12.15 -2.77
CA LEU A 617 -11.98 12.37 -1.47
C LEU A 617 -12.80 13.31 -0.58
N ALA A 618 -13.44 14.33 -1.15
CA ALA A 618 -14.37 15.18 -0.40
C ALA A 618 -15.55 14.36 0.15
N ALA A 619 -16.10 13.44 -0.63
CA ALA A 619 -17.16 12.54 -0.17
C ALA A 619 -16.67 11.56 0.93
N LEU A 620 -15.45 11.05 0.82
CA LEU A 620 -14.89 10.13 1.84
C LEU A 620 -14.46 10.83 3.13
N SER A 621 -14.17 12.14 3.08
CA SER A 621 -13.84 12.94 4.26
C SER A 621 -14.93 12.94 5.31
N ILE A 622 -16.17 12.57 4.96
CA ILE A 622 -17.26 12.31 5.91
C ILE A 622 -16.80 11.35 7.02
N TYR A 623 -16.12 10.25 6.66
CA TYR A 623 -15.88 9.12 7.56
C TYR A 623 -14.48 9.08 8.19
N ALA A 624 -13.45 9.48 7.46
CA ALA A 624 -12.07 9.35 7.92
C ALA A 624 -11.16 10.32 7.17
N PRO A 625 -9.86 10.44 7.54
CA PRO A 625 -8.86 11.02 6.65
C PRO A 625 -8.99 10.36 5.27
N PRO A 626 -9.35 11.11 4.20
CA PRO A 626 -9.85 10.49 2.98
C PRO A 626 -8.81 9.65 2.24
N GLN A 627 -7.51 9.92 2.46
CA GLN A 627 -6.42 9.10 1.93
C GLN A 627 -6.38 7.68 2.53
N LEU A 628 -6.90 7.49 3.75
CA LEU A 628 -7.00 6.17 4.39
C LEU A 628 -7.98 5.24 3.66
N LEU A 629 -9.00 5.84 3.04
CA LEU A 629 -10.06 5.15 2.29
C LEU A 629 -9.80 5.13 0.78
N ARG A 630 -8.60 5.55 0.34
CA ARG A 630 -8.17 5.55 -1.06
C ARG A 630 -7.31 4.33 -1.34
N PHE A 631 -7.80 3.46 -2.21
CA PHE A 631 -7.10 2.27 -2.68
C PHE A 631 -6.68 2.49 -4.13
N SER A 632 -5.40 2.26 -4.42
CA SER A 632 -4.91 2.33 -5.80
C SER A 632 -5.31 1.05 -6.51
N ALA A 633 -6.15 1.14 -7.54
CA ALA A 633 -6.60 -0.02 -8.30
C ALA A 633 -5.89 -0.14 -9.66
N GLN A 634 -4.88 0.71 -9.92
CA GLN A 634 -4.07 0.66 -11.12
C GLN A 634 -3.36 -0.71 -11.25
N GLY A 635 -3.06 -1.10 -12.48
CA GLY A 635 -2.37 -2.34 -12.81
C GLY A 635 -2.97 -2.87 -14.09
N ASP A 636 -2.28 -2.71 -15.20
CA ASP A 636 -1.22 -3.65 -15.55
C ASP A 636 -0.14 -2.98 -16.43
N LYS A 637 1.13 -3.42 -16.25
CA LYS A 637 2.41 -3.09 -16.94
C LYS A 637 3.60 -2.81 -16.00
N ASN A 638 3.38 -2.19 -14.82
CA ASN A 638 4.47 -1.80 -13.88
C ASN A 638 4.29 -2.30 -12.42
N GLY A 639 3.32 -3.19 -12.15
CA GLY A 639 3.13 -3.78 -10.81
C GLY A 639 2.71 -2.84 -9.67
N GLN A 640 2.29 -1.61 -9.95
CA GLN A 640 1.77 -0.66 -8.96
C GLN A 640 0.25 -0.75 -8.84
N GLY A 641 -0.26 -0.96 -7.63
CA GLY A 641 -1.68 -1.03 -7.26
C GLY A 641 -2.04 -2.25 -6.40
N ASP A 642 -3.17 -2.18 -5.70
CA ASP A 642 -3.69 -3.30 -4.89
C ASP A 642 -4.14 -4.45 -5.80
N THR A 643 -3.59 -5.65 -5.57
CA THR A 643 -4.12 -6.86 -6.21
C THR A 643 -5.60 -7.08 -5.82
N ILE A 644 -6.39 -7.75 -6.65
CA ILE A 644 -7.80 -8.07 -6.34
C ILE A 644 -7.95 -8.74 -4.97
N ASN A 645 -6.98 -9.55 -4.54
CA ASN A 645 -6.97 -10.20 -3.24
C ASN A 645 -6.70 -9.23 -2.07
N ALA A 646 -5.76 -8.30 -2.24
CA ALA A 646 -5.49 -7.27 -1.24
C ALA A 646 -6.69 -6.32 -1.12
N LEU A 647 -7.25 -5.92 -2.26
CA LEU A 647 -8.47 -5.12 -2.32
C LEU A 647 -9.65 -5.85 -1.64
N SER A 648 -9.83 -7.15 -1.87
CA SER A 648 -10.85 -7.96 -1.19
C SER A 648 -10.74 -7.93 0.34
N LEU A 649 -9.51 -7.98 0.88
CA LEU A 649 -9.27 -7.96 2.33
C LEU A 649 -9.58 -6.59 2.94
N LYS A 650 -9.15 -5.52 2.26
CA LYS A 650 -9.42 -4.13 2.68
C LYS A 650 -10.93 -3.84 2.66
N ILE A 651 -11.63 -4.19 1.59
CA ILE A 651 -13.09 -4.02 1.48
C ILE A 651 -13.81 -4.86 2.53
N GLY A 652 -13.37 -6.11 2.74
CA GLY A 652 -13.89 -6.97 3.80
C GLY A 652 -13.70 -6.44 5.22
N SER A 653 -12.62 -5.71 5.46
CA SER A 653 -12.37 -5.04 6.73
C SER A 653 -13.31 -3.86 6.96
N LEU A 654 -13.58 -3.07 5.91
CA LEU A 654 -14.46 -1.90 5.95
C LEU A 654 -15.95 -2.26 6.03
N ARG A 655 -16.36 -3.35 5.36
CA ARG A 655 -17.70 -3.96 5.35
C ARG A 655 -18.84 -3.07 4.84
N ASN A 656 -19.11 -1.95 5.51
CA ASN A 656 -20.16 -0.97 5.17
C ASN A 656 -19.64 0.47 5.09
N VAL A 657 -18.34 0.67 5.29
CA VAL A 657 -17.67 1.98 5.19
C VAL A 657 -17.22 2.21 3.74
N PRO A 658 -17.54 3.35 3.11
CA PRO A 658 -17.21 3.59 1.71
C PRO A 658 -15.71 3.74 1.48
N PHE A 659 -15.28 3.51 0.24
CA PHE A 659 -13.89 3.63 -0.20
C PHE A 659 -13.81 4.06 -1.67
N LEU A 660 -12.62 4.51 -2.07
CA LEU A 660 -12.30 4.91 -3.43
C LEU A 660 -11.31 3.92 -4.05
N MET A 661 -11.65 3.38 -5.21
CA MET A 661 -10.73 2.71 -6.13
C MET A 661 -10.22 3.73 -7.14
N ASP A 662 -9.06 4.32 -6.85
CA ASP A 662 -8.54 5.42 -7.63
C ASP A 662 -7.72 4.94 -8.84
N GLU A 663 -7.87 5.66 -9.95
CA GLU A 663 -7.13 5.53 -11.21
C GLU A 663 -7.20 4.13 -11.84
N LEU A 664 -8.40 3.70 -12.22
CA LEU A 664 -8.65 2.47 -13.01
C LEU A 664 -8.30 2.62 -14.50
N THR A 665 -7.76 3.77 -14.91
CA THR A 665 -7.33 4.02 -16.30
C THR A 665 -6.32 2.97 -16.75
N GLY A 666 -6.53 2.41 -17.95
CA GLY A 666 -5.66 1.37 -18.52
C GLY A 666 -5.75 -0.02 -17.87
N ALA A 667 -6.66 -0.25 -16.92
CA ALA A 667 -6.94 -1.58 -16.43
C ALA A 667 -7.54 -2.46 -17.54
N ASP A 668 -7.21 -3.75 -17.54
CA ASP A 668 -7.75 -4.71 -18.51
C ASP A 668 -9.24 -5.01 -18.25
N ALA A 669 -9.94 -5.37 -19.32
CA ALA A 669 -11.38 -5.63 -19.27
C ALA A 669 -11.75 -6.76 -18.29
N ASP A 670 -10.90 -7.78 -18.16
CA ASP A 670 -11.13 -8.90 -17.23
C ASP A 670 -10.98 -8.46 -15.77
N LYS A 671 -10.00 -7.61 -15.44
CA LYS A 671 -9.86 -7.03 -14.09
C LYS A 671 -11.04 -6.13 -13.73
N ILE A 672 -11.45 -5.22 -14.61
CA ILE A 672 -12.62 -4.34 -14.35
C ILE A 672 -13.87 -5.19 -14.14
N SER A 673 -14.07 -6.21 -14.99
CA SER A 673 -15.17 -7.17 -14.86
C SER A 673 -15.13 -7.89 -13.50
N ASN A 674 -13.97 -8.43 -13.10
CA ASN A 674 -13.81 -9.09 -11.80
C ASN A 674 -14.08 -8.15 -10.61
N ILE A 675 -13.65 -6.88 -10.67
CA ILE A 675 -13.90 -5.89 -9.63
C ILE A 675 -15.38 -5.58 -9.54
N ALA A 676 -16.05 -5.32 -10.67
CA ALA A 676 -17.49 -5.04 -10.71
C ALA A 676 -18.29 -6.18 -10.07
N TYR A 677 -18.00 -7.43 -10.43
CA TYR A 677 -18.63 -8.61 -9.83
C TYR A 677 -18.32 -8.77 -8.35
N MET A 678 -17.05 -8.62 -7.95
CA MET A 678 -16.61 -8.80 -6.58
C MET A 678 -17.31 -7.80 -5.66
N VAL A 679 -17.32 -6.52 -6.03
CA VAL A 679 -17.96 -5.47 -5.23
C VAL A 679 -19.48 -5.71 -5.18
N SER A 680 -20.12 -5.93 -6.34
CA SER A 680 -21.58 -6.11 -6.40
C SER A 680 -22.11 -7.36 -5.70
N ASN A 681 -21.29 -8.41 -5.57
CA ASN A 681 -21.68 -9.67 -4.95
C ASN A 681 -21.42 -9.71 -3.44
N GLY A 682 -20.79 -8.67 -2.88
CA GLY A 682 -20.60 -8.56 -1.43
C GLY A 682 -19.63 -9.59 -0.81
N LYS A 683 -18.82 -10.29 -1.62
CA LYS A 683 -17.92 -11.35 -1.13
C LYS A 683 -16.68 -11.53 -2.02
N SER A 684 -15.60 -11.97 -1.40
CA SER A 684 -14.41 -12.45 -2.12
C SER A 684 -14.58 -13.92 -2.57
N LYS A 685 -13.67 -14.38 -3.44
CA LYS A 685 -13.67 -15.78 -3.93
C LYS A 685 -13.42 -16.75 -2.77
N ASP A 686 -14.31 -17.72 -2.61
CA ASP A 686 -14.16 -18.77 -1.61
C ASP A 686 -12.93 -19.64 -1.93
N ARG A 687 -12.21 -20.10 -0.89
CA ARG A 687 -10.97 -20.87 -1.04
C ARG A 687 -11.04 -22.21 -0.32
N MET A 688 -10.56 -23.25 -1.00
CA MET A 688 -10.34 -24.55 -0.37
C MET A 688 -8.97 -24.54 0.34
N GLY A 689 -8.96 -24.96 1.59
CA GLY A 689 -7.75 -25.11 2.37
C GLY A 689 -6.97 -26.39 2.01
N PRO A 690 -5.71 -26.52 2.47
CA PRO A 690 -4.86 -27.68 2.19
C PRO A 690 -5.46 -29.02 2.62
N ASN A 691 -6.39 -28.99 3.58
CA ASN A 691 -7.04 -30.17 4.15
C ASN A 691 -8.35 -30.55 3.42
N GLY A 692 -8.60 -30.00 2.22
CA GLY A 692 -9.84 -30.23 1.46
C GLY A 692 -11.10 -29.60 2.09
N ARG A 693 -10.96 -28.83 3.18
CA ARG A 693 -12.03 -28.08 3.82
C ARG A 693 -12.04 -26.64 3.31
N MET A 694 -13.24 -26.07 3.11
CA MET A 694 -13.38 -24.65 2.81
C MET A 694 -12.79 -23.81 3.95
N ILE A 695 -11.94 -22.85 3.62
CA ILE A 695 -11.51 -21.83 4.58
C ILE A 695 -12.73 -20.91 4.78
N PRO A 696 -13.28 -20.79 6.01
CA PRO A 696 -14.37 -19.85 6.26
C PRO A 696 -13.93 -18.46 5.82
N ASN A 697 -14.72 -17.82 4.96
CA ASN A 697 -14.46 -16.47 4.48
C ASN A 697 -15.28 -15.48 5.31
N PRO A 698 -14.71 -14.87 6.37
CA PRO A 698 -15.43 -13.93 7.22
C PRO A 698 -15.62 -12.57 6.55
N TYR A 699 -14.98 -12.32 5.41
CA TYR A 699 -14.92 -11.03 4.74
C TYR A 699 -16.05 -10.90 3.71
N ARG A 700 -17.16 -10.33 4.16
CA ARG A 700 -18.33 -9.96 3.33
C ARG A 700 -18.67 -8.50 3.55
N TRP A 701 -19.27 -7.86 2.56
CA TRP A 701 -19.56 -6.42 2.59
C TRP A 701 -20.87 -6.08 1.90
N ASP A 702 -21.47 -4.98 2.33
CA ASP A 702 -22.59 -4.30 1.69
C ASP A 702 -22.24 -2.81 1.66
N VAL A 703 -21.75 -2.30 0.54
CA VAL A 703 -21.07 -1.01 0.51
C VAL A 703 -21.20 -0.30 -0.84
N LEU A 704 -21.50 1.00 -0.81
CA LEU A 704 -21.30 1.88 -1.96
C LEU A 704 -19.84 2.32 -1.99
N SER A 705 -19.25 2.25 -3.19
CA SER A 705 -17.85 2.63 -3.41
C SER A 705 -17.75 3.62 -4.56
N ILE A 706 -16.64 4.34 -4.62
CA ILE A 706 -16.32 5.22 -5.74
C ILE A 706 -15.19 4.57 -6.53
N ALA A 707 -15.21 4.72 -7.84
CA ALA A 707 -14.05 4.46 -8.68
C ALA A 707 -13.75 5.67 -9.56
N THR A 708 -12.51 5.88 -9.96
CA THR A 708 -12.15 6.96 -10.91
C THR A 708 -11.44 6.35 -12.12
N SER A 709 -11.71 6.89 -13.30
CA SER A 709 -11.05 6.49 -14.56
C SER A 709 -11.07 7.63 -15.56
N ASN A 710 -10.05 7.71 -16.42
CA ASN A 710 -10.07 8.56 -17.62
C ASN A 710 -10.71 7.82 -18.81
N ASP A 711 -10.60 6.50 -18.84
CA ASP A 711 -11.27 5.65 -19.81
C ASP A 711 -12.72 5.41 -19.38
N SER A 712 -13.62 5.30 -20.35
CA SER A 712 -14.98 4.82 -20.10
C SER A 712 -14.91 3.33 -19.75
N LEU A 713 -15.22 2.96 -18.51
CA LEU A 713 -15.14 1.56 -18.09
C LEU A 713 -16.18 0.70 -18.80
N HIS A 714 -17.33 1.29 -19.17
CA HIS A 714 -18.30 0.64 -20.05
C HIS A 714 -17.72 0.27 -21.42
N ASP A 715 -16.94 1.16 -22.04
CA ASP A 715 -16.29 0.90 -23.32
C ASP A 715 -15.15 -0.12 -23.17
N VAL A 716 -14.37 -0.05 -22.08
CA VAL A 716 -13.31 -1.03 -21.81
C VAL A 716 -13.90 -2.44 -21.63
N LEU A 717 -15.06 -2.56 -20.98
CA LEU A 717 -15.77 -3.83 -20.82
C LEU A 717 -16.27 -4.41 -22.16
N ASP A 718 -16.32 -3.64 -23.25
CA ASP A 718 -16.56 -4.20 -24.60
C ASP A 718 -15.48 -5.18 -25.05
N GLY A 719 -14.29 -5.13 -24.45
CA GLY A 719 -13.20 -6.06 -24.71
C GLY A 719 -13.37 -7.44 -24.07
N VAL A 720 -14.37 -7.63 -23.21
CA VAL A 720 -14.66 -8.94 -22.57
C VAL A 720 -15.20 -9.91 -23.61
N ARG A 721 -14.62 -11.12 -23.67
CA ARG A 721 -14.90 -12.11 -24.74
C ARG A 721 -16.33 -12.66 -24.75
N SER A 722 -17.02 -12.65 -23.60
CA SER A 722 -18.37 -13.21 -23.45
C SER A 722 -19.39 -12.07 -23.35
N ALA A 723 -20.33 -12.02 -24.31
CA ALA A 723 -21.40 -11.01 -24.35
C ALA A 723 -22.24 -10.98 -23.06
N ASN A 724 -22.67 -12.14 -22.57
CA ASN A 724 -23.43 -12.24 -21.31
C ASN A 724 -22.62 -11.76 -20.10
N THR A 725 -21.32 -12.04 -20.06
CA THR A 725 -20.44 -11.60 -18.96
C THR A 725 -20.22 -10.09 -19.01
N LYS A 726 -20.13 -9.54 -20.23
CA LYS A 726 -19.96 -8.10 -20.50
C LYS A 726 -21.17 -7.29 -20.03
N GLU A 727 -22.37 -7.62 -20.50
CA GLU A 727 -23.60 -6.90 -20.15
C GLU A 727 -23.82 -6.93 -18.63
N ALA A 728 -23.62 -8.11 -18.03
CA ALA A 728 -23.71 -8.28 -16.59
C ALA A 728 -22.65 -7.49 -15.79
N SER A 729 -21.45 -7.25 -16.33
CA SER A 729 -20.46 -6.37 -15.68
C SER A 729 -20.78 -4.89 -15.83
N GLN A 730 -21.30 -4.47 -16.98
CA GLN A 730 -21.66 -3.08 -17.26
C GLN A 730 -22.77 -2.60 -16.32
N ILE A 731 -23.83 -3.38 -16.14
CA ILE A 731 -24.98 -3.04 -15.27
C ILE A 731 -24.61 -2.92 -13.77
N ARG A 732 -23.41 -3.38 -13.39
CA ARG A 732 -22.87 -3.29 -12.03
C ARG A 732 -22.00 -2.05 -11.81
N LEU A 733 -21.89 -1.15 -12.78
CA LEU A 733 -21.12 0.09 -12.69
C LEU A 733 -22.02 1.29 -13.01
N PHE A 734 -22.19 2.21 -12.06
CA PHE A 734 -22.91 3.46 -12.32
C PHE A 734 -21.93 4.55 -12.72
N GLN A 735 -21.68 4.68 -14.03
CA GLN A 735 -20.69 5.65 -14.54
C GLN A 735 -21.29 7.04 -14.67
N ILE A 736 -20.54 8.05 -14.23
CA ILE A 736 -20.84 9.47 -14.30
C ILE A 736 -19.69 10.14 -15.05
N ASP A 737 -19.99 10.79 -16.18
CA ASP A 737 -18.96 11.47 -16.97
C ASP A 737 -18.86 12.94 -16.54
N LEU A 738 -17.74 13.31 -15.91
CA LEU A 738 -17.45 14.67 -15.49
C LEU A 738 -16.67 15.41 -16.59
N LYS A 739 -17.07 16.67 -16.87
CA LYS A 739 -16.46 17.47 -17.93
C LYS A 739 -15.50 18.49 -17.36
N ARG A 740 -14.36 18.70 -18.01
CA ARG A 740 -13.41 19.74 -17.58
C ARG A 740 -14.00 21.14 -17.68
N SER A 741 -14.91 21.37 -18.64
CA SER A 741 -15.61 22.64 -18.81
C SER A 741 -16.46 23.03 -17.59
N ASP A 742 -16.91 22.05 -16.78
CA ASP A 742 -17.67 22.32 -15.57
C ASP A 742 -16.83 23.05 -14.50
N LEU A 743 -15.50 22.90 -14.52
CA LEU A 743 -14.63 23.63 -13.60
C LEU A 743 -14.65 25.14 -13.85
N GLY A 744 -14.59 25.55 -15.13
CA GLY A 744 -14.65 26.96 -15.51
C GLY A 744 -16.06 27.55 -15.46
N ARG A 745 -17.10 26.72 -15.60
CA ARG A 745 -18.49 27.16 -15.62
C ARG A 745 -19.13 27.16 -14.23
N VAL A 746 -19.08 26.00 -13.55
CA VAL A 746 -19.77 25.75 -12.28
C VAL A 746 -18.87 26.06 -11.09
N PHE A 747 -17.57 25.75 -11.18
CA PHE A 747 -16.62 25.85 -10.06
C PHE A 747 -15.59 26.99 -10.21
N HIS A 748 -15.93 28.05 -10.95
CA HIS A 748 -15.01 29.12 -11.34
C HIS A 748 -14.33 29.86 -10.16
N ASN A 749 -14.97 29.91 -9.00
CA ASN A 749 -14.46 30.55 -7.77
C ASN A 749 -13.98 29.53 -6.72
N VAL A 750 -13.87 28.24 -7.07
CA VAL A 750 -13.32 27.21 -6.17
C VAL A 750 -11.88 26.96 -6.55
N SER A 751 -10.96 27.22 -5.62
CA SER A 751 -9.54 26.93 -5.85
C SER A 751 -9.20 25.49 -5.46
N ARG A 752 -8.24 24.90 -6.17
CA ARG A 752 -7.70 23.58 -5.83
C ARG A 752 -7.10 23.55 -4.43
N ASN A 753 -6.38 24.60 -4.05
CA ASN A 753 -5.76 24.75 -2.72
C ASN A 753 -6.80 24.73 -1.59
N MET A 754 -8.00 25.29 -1.81
CA MET A 754 -9.08 25.22 -0.82
C MET A 754 -9.51 23.77 -0.59
N ILE A 755 -9.68 23.00 -1.67
CA ILE A 755 -10.04 21.58 -1.55
C ILE A 755 -8.92 20.80 -0.85
N GLU A 756 -7.68 20.92 -1.31
CA GLU A 756 -6.57 20.12 -0.80
C GLU A 756 -6.17 20.52 0.64
N HIS A 757 -5.88 21.81 0.87
CA HIS A 757 -5.30 22.28 2.14
C HIS A 757 -6.31 22.78 3.18
N THR A 758 -7.57 23.01 2.80
CA THR A 758 -8.60 23.50 3.73
C THR A 758 -9.65 22.43 4.02
N LEU A 759 -10.15 21.72 3.00
CA LEU A 759 -11.11 20.63 3.20
C LEU A 759 -10.40 19.32 3.56
N LEU A 760 -9.60 18.75 2.65
CA LEU A 760 -9.10 17.38 2.80
C LEU A 760 -8.07 17.20 3.92
N GLU A 761 -7.23 18.20 4.17
CA GLU A 761 -6.22 18.16 5.25
C GLU A 761 -6.76 18.48 6.64
N LYS A 762 -7.84 19.26 6.76
CA LYS A 762 -8.27 19.83 8.05
C LYS A 762 -9.67 19.41 8.50
N GLN A 763 -10.52 18.93 7.59
CA GLN A 763 -11.93 18.70 7.87
C GLN A 763 -12.32 17.27 7.49
N TYR A 764 -12.30 16.36 8.47
CA TYR A 764 -12.65 14.96 8.22
C TYR A 764 -13.19 14.22 9.46
N GLY A 765 -14.01 13.18 9.23
CA GLY A 765 -14.50 12.24 10.23
C GLY A 765 -15.62 12.74 11.15
N LYS A 766 -15.68 14.04 11.48
CA LYS A 766 -16.68 14.58 12.42
C LYS A 766 -18.12 14.36 11.96
N VAL A 767 -18.42 14.71 10.70
CA VAL A 767 -19.76 14.55 10.12
C VAL A 767 -20.18 13.07 10.09
N GLY A 768 -19.26 12.17 9.75
CA GLY A 768 -19.51 10.73 9.74
C GLY A 768 -19.83 10.19 11.12
N HIS A 769 -19.17 10.65 12.18
CA HIS A 769 -19.50 10.24 13.54
C HIS A 769 -20.93 10.64 13.93
N GLU A 770 -21.33 11.88 13.66
CA GLU A 770 -22.70 12.34 13.93
C GLU A 770 -23.73 11.62 13.06
N TRP A 771 -23.40 11.38 11.79
CA TRP A 771 -24.24 10.65 10.84
C TRP A 771 -24.46 9.20 11.27
N LEU A 772 -23.41 8.48 11.63
CA LEU A 772 -23.50 7.10 12.10
C LEU A 772 -24.29 6.99 13.41
N GLN A 773 -24.07 7.91 14.35
CA GLN A 773 -24.86 7.98 15.58
C GLN A 773 -26.36 8.21 15.28
N PHE A 774 -26.66 9.08 14.31
CA PHE A 774 -28.03 9.32 13.86
C PHE A 774 -28.65 8.07 13.23
N ILE A 775 -27.94 7.37 12.34
CA ILE A 775 -28.46 6.16 11.69
C ILE A 775 -28.72 5.07 12.72
N VAL A 776 -27.77 4.82 13.63
CA VAL A 776 -27.91 3.80 14.67
C VAL A 776 -29.13 4.07 15.57
N ASN A 777 -29.39 5.34 15.91
CA ASN A 777 -30.55 5.73 16.70
C ASN A 777 -31.89 5.53 15.97
N ASN A 778 -31.89 5.57 14.63
CA ASN A 778 -33.09 5.57 13.80
C ASN A 778 -33.17 4.38 12.83
N ARG A 779 -32.40 3.32 13.09
CA ARG A 779 -32.19 2.19 12.16
C ARG A 779 -33.49 1.63 11.57
N ILE A 780 -34.48 1.35 12.41
CA ILE A 780 -35.75 0.74 12.00
C ILE A 780 -36.53 1.70 11.10
N ALA A 781 -36.68 2.96 11.51
CA ALA A 781 -37.38 3.96 10.70
C ALA A 781 -36.70 4.19 9.34
N ILE A 782 -35.37 4.17 9.29
CA ILE A 782 -34.62 4.29 8.03
C ILE A 782 -34.84 3.07 7.13
N GLN A 783 -34.84 1.87 7.71
CA GLN A 783 -35.15 0.63 6.98
C GLN A 783 -36.57 0.65 6.40
N ASP A 784 -37.55 1.14 7.15
CA ASP A 784 -38.94 1.30 6.67
C ASP A 784 -39.01 2.33 5.54
N MET A 785 -38.30 3.47 5.66
CA MET A 785 -38.22 4.47 4.59
C MET A 785 -37.61 3.90 3.31
N LEU A 786 -36.54 3.10 3.42
CA LEU A 786 -35.93 2.42 2.28
C LEU A 786 -36.91 1.44 1.62
N GLY A 787 -37.65 0.67 2.43
CA GLY A 787 -38.69 -0.24 1.94
C GLY A 787 -39.79 0.47 1.17
N VAL A 788 -40.35 1.54 1.76
CA VAL A 788 -41.39 2.36 1.13
C VAL A 788 -40.92 2.97 -0.19
N GLU A 789 -39.70 3.52 -0.25
CA GLU A 789 -39.18 4.07 -1.50
C GLU A 789 -38.88 2.98 -2.54
N ARG A 790 -38.44 1.79 -2.10
CA ARG A 790 -38.21 0.65 -3.01
C ARG A 790 -39.52 0.15 -3.63
N GLU A 791 -40.58 0.05 -2.85
CA GLU A 791 -41.92 -0.31 -3.33
C GLU A 791 -42.45 0.70 -4.36
N LYS A 792 -42.25 2.01 -4.13
CA LYS A 792 -42.67 3.06 -5.09
C LYS A 792 -41.96 2.97 -6.45
N TYR A 793 -40.72 2.50 -6.49
CA TYR A 793 -39.96 2.33 -7.74
C TYR A 793 -40.29 1.03 -8.50
N MET A 794 -41.06 0.11 -7.92
CA MET A 794 -41.47 -1.16 -8.52
C MET A 794 -42.82 -1.05 -9.25
N VAL A 795 -42.90 -0.36 -10.40
CA VAL A 795 -44.17 -0.30 -11.17
C VAL A 795 -44.03 -0.44 -12.70
N ASN A 796 -42.85 -0.78 -13.26
CA ASN A 796 -42.75 -1.14 -14.69
C ASN A 796 -42.40 -2.64 -14.87
N PRO A 797 -43.36 -3.48 -15.30
CA PRO A 797 -43.15 -4.92 -15.56
C PRO A 797 -42.14 -5.23 -16.67
N THR A 798 -41.72 -4.23 -17.43
CA THR A 798 -40.79 -4.34 -18.56
C THR A 798 -39.34 -4.06 -18.18
N ASP A 799 -39.06 -3.63 -16.94
CA ASP A 799 -37.68 -3.42 -16.49
C ASP A 799 -37.01 -4.77 -16.23
N THR A 800 -35.94 -5.07 -16.98
CA THR A 800 -35.13 -6.28 -16.77
C THR A 800 -34.53 -6.31 -15.36
N SER A 801 -34.21 -7.51 -14.85
CA SER A 801 -33.57 -7.74 -13.55
C SER A 801 -32.28 -6.93 -13.34
N GLU A 802 -31.70 -6.44 -14.43
CA GLU A 802 -30.43 -5.76 -14.56
C GLU A 802 -30.45 -4.28 -14.11
N ILE A 803 -31.61 -3.62 -14.15
CA ILE A 803 -31.79 -2.21 -13.74
C ILE A 803 -31.92 -2.06 -12.22
N ARG A 804 -32.09 -3.18 -11.49
CA ARG A 804 -32.29 -3.21 -10.04
C ARG A 804 -31.15 -2.54 -9.27
N PHE A 805 -29.89 -2.77 -9.67
CA PHE A 805 -28.73 -2.18 -9.00
C PHE A 805 -28.72 -0.65 -9.06
N TYR A 806 -29.05 -0.08 -10.22
CA TYR A 806 -29.10 1.38 -10.39
C TYR A 806 -30.28 2.00 -9.63
N LYS A 807 -31.44 1.34 -9.63
CA LYS A 807 -32.59 1.76 -8.82
C LYS A 807 -32.24 1.77 -7.33
N ASP A 808 -31.70 0.68 -6.82
CA ASP A 808 -31.34 0.55 -5.40
C ASP A 808 -30.26 1.58 -5.01
N LEU A 809 -29.31 1.89 -5.90
CA LEU A 809 -28.36 2.99 -5.71
C LEU A 809 -29.07 4.34 -5.58
N ILE A 810 -29.97 4.68 -6.51
CA ILE A 810 -30.70 5.96 -6.52
C ILE A 810 -31.59 6.08 -5.28
N ILE A 811 -32.32 5.02 -4.92
CA ILE A 811 -33.18 4.98 -3.72
C ILE A 811 -32.35 5.19 -2.45
N THR A 812 -31.27 4.42 -2.29
CA THR A 812 -30.37 4.52 -1.13
C THR A 812 -29.81 5.94 -1.01
N THR A 813 -29.39 6.52 -2.14
CA THR A 813 -28.85 7.88 -2.21
C THR A 813 -29.90 8.94 -1.91
N LYS A 814 -31.13 8.79 -2.43
CA LYS A 814 -32.26 9.70 -2.17
C LYS A 814 -32.62 9.75 -0.69
N VAL A 815 -32.75 8.58 -0.06
CA VAL A 815 -33.06 8.48 1.37
C VAL A 815 -31.93 9.09 2.20
N ALA A 816 -30.67 8.74 1.89
CA ALA A 816 -29.51 9.30 2.57
C ALA A 816 -29.44 10.84 2.45
N ALA A 817 -29.58 11.38 1.24
CA ALA A 817 -29.56 12.82 0.98
C ALA A 817 -30.69 13.55 1.72
N THR A 818 -31.90 12.99 1.70
CA THR A 818 -33.06 13.58 2.40
C THR A 818 -32.81 13.68 3.90
N LEU A 819 -32.23 12.63 4.49
CA LEU A 819 -31.90 12.59 5.91
C LEU A 819 -30.70 13.49 6.25
N ALA A 820 -29.65 13.49 5.43
CA ALA A 820 -28.48 14.36 5.59
C ALA A 820 -28.89 15.84 5.52
N LYS A 821 -29.79 16.20 4.60
CA LYS A 821 -30.36 17.54 4.50
C LYS A 821 -31.16 17.92 5.74
N ARG A 822 -32.03 17.04 6.24
CA ARG A 822 -32.78 17.26 7.50
C ARG A 822 -31.86 17.43 8.70
N LYS A 823 -30.69 16.79 8.70
CA LYS A 823 -29.66 16.93 9.74
C LYS A 823 -28.77 18.16 9.57
N GLY A 824 -28.87 18.88 8.46
CA GLY A 824 -28.07 20.06 8.17
C GLY A 824 -26.65 19.75 7.68
N PHE A 825 -26.37 18.52 7.21
CA PHE A 825 -25.06 18.18 6.65
C PHE A 825 -24.87 18.60 5.20
N ILE A 826 -25.98 18.79 4.48
CA ILE A 826 -26.00 19.26 3.09
C ILE A 826 -27.16 20.24 2.93
N SER A 827 -27.05 21.21 2.02
CA SER A 827 -28.10 22.22 1.81
C SER A 827 -28.71 22.21 0.40
N TRP A 828 -28.10 21.52 -0.57
CA TRP A 828 -28.62 21.45 -1.94
C TRP A 828 -30.00 20.78 -2.04
N ASP A 829 -30.69 21.02 -3.15
CA ASP A 829 -31.98 20.39 -3.41
C ASP A 829 -31.79 18.94 -3.88
N VAL A 830 -32.46 18.02 -3.18
CA VAL A 830 -32.39 16.58 -3.45
C VAL A 830 -33.18 16.24 -4.71
N ALA A 831 -34.28 16.95 -5.01
CA ALA A 831 -35.14 16.60 -6.14
C ALA A 831 -34.46 16.77 -7.51
N PRO A 832 -33.80 17.90 -7.84
CA PRO A 832 -33.03 18.06 -9.08
C PRO A 832 -31.90 17.05 -9.21
N MET A 833 -31.18 16.78 -8.11
CA MET A 833 -30.10 15.80 -8.06
C MET A 833 -30.59 14.38 -8.40
N ILE A 834 -31.73 13.96 -7.85
CA ILE A 834 -32.31 12.65 -8.15
C ILE A 834 -32.85 12.59 -9.58
N LYS A 835 -33.50 13.65 -10.06
CA LYS A 835 -33.95 13.72 -11.46
C LYS A 835 -32.78 13.61 -12.45
N TRP A 836 -31.65 14.24 -12.13
CA TRP A 836 -30.41 14.08 -12.89
C TRP A 836 -29.94 12.61 -12.88
N ALA A 837 -29.94 11.94 -11.72
CA ALA A 837 -29.50 10.56 -11.61
C ALA A 837 -30.40 9.58 -12.39
N GLU A 838 -31.71 9.81 -12.38
CA GLU A 838 -32.68 9.05 -13.19
C GLU A 838 -32.46 9.24 -14.69
N SER A 839 -32.20 10.48 -15.13
CA SER A 839 -31.84 10.75 -16.53
C SER A 839 -30.54 10.03 -16.91
N ARG A 840 -29.55 10.00 -16.01
CA ARG A 840 -28.30 9.27 -16.25
C ARG A 840 -28.52 7.75 -16.33
N LEU A 841 -29.38 7.19 -15.49
CA LEU A 841 -29.78 5.78 -15.58
C LEU A 841 -30.35 5.46 -16.97
N MET A 842 -31.23 6.31 -17.51
CA MET A 842 -31.80 6.11 -18.86
C MET A 842 -30.70 6.09 -19.93
N THR A 843 -29.73 7.02 -19.87
CA THR A 843 -28.59 7.03 -20.80
C THR A 843 -27.74 5.77 -20.69
N LEU A 844 -27.47 5.29 -19.47
CA LEU A 844 -26.70 4.06 -19.27
C LEU A 844 -27.45 2.85 -19.82
N ARG A 845 -28.77 2.78 -19.62
CA ARG A 845 -29.62 1.72 -20.18
C ARG A 845 -29.54 1.70 -21.71
N ASP A 846 -29.70 2.84 -22.37
CA ASP A 846 -29.69 2.91 -23.84
C ASP A 846 -28.31 2.51 -24.41
N SER A 847 -27.23 2.85 -23.70
CA SER A 847 -25.86 2.50 -24.07
C SER A 847 -25.55 1.00 -23.97
N VAL A 848 -26.21 0.28 -23.05
CA VAL A 848 -26.11 -1.17 -22.90
C VAL A 848 -27.02 -1.88 -23.91
N ALA A 849 -28.20 -1.32 -24.20
CA ALA A 849 -29.21 -1.94 -25.05
C ALA A 849 -28.98 -1.76 -26.57
N THR A 850 -28.27 -0.72 -27.00
CA THR A 850 -28.21 -0.34 -28.43
C THR A 850 -26.87 0.29 -28.78
N LYS A 851 -26.08 -0.37 -29.65
CA LYS A 851 -25.03 0.32 -30.41
C LYS A 851 -25.59 0.64 -31.78
N ASP A 852 -25.83 1.93 -32.04
CA ASP A 852 -26.08 2.42 -33.38
C ASP A 852 -24.80 2.25 -34.23
N TRP A 853 -24.63 1.06 -34.78
CA TRP A 853 -23.52 0.73 -35.65
C TRP A 853 -23.66 1.35 -37.02
N GLU A 854 -24.89 1.67 -37.44
CA GLU A 854 -25.17 2.24 -38.75
C GLU A 854 -24.69 3.69 -38.82
N GLY A 855 -25.02 4.50 -37.81
CA GLY A 855 -24.47 5.84 -37.64
C GLY A 855 -22.94 5.84 -37.52
N ARG A 856 -22.36 4.90 -36.74
CA ARG A 856 -20.90 4.80 -36.56
C ARG A 856 -20.16 4.42 -37.84
N ILE A 857 -20.73 3.54 -38.68
CA ILE A 857 -20.14 3.19 -39.98
C ILE A 857 -20.23 4.38 -40.93
N SER A 858 -21.34 5.11 -40.93
CA SER A 858 -21.52 6.35 -41.70
C SER A 858 -20.49 7.42 -41.31
N ASP A 859 -20.30 7.66 -40.01
CA ASP A 859 -19.31 8.62 -39.49
C ASP A 859 -17.87 8.24 -39.87
N PHE A 860 -17.56 6.94 -39.90
CA PHE A 860 -16.26 6.46 -40.37
C PHE A 860 -16.06 6.78 -41.86
N ILE A 861 -17.02 6.46 -42.71
CA ILE A 861 -16.96 6.72 -44.15
C ILE A 861 -16.86 8.23 -44.40
N GLY A 862 -17.69 9.04 -43.73
CA GLY A 862 -17.65 10.50 -43.82
C GLY A 862 -16.31 11.10 -43.38
N SER A 863 -15.64 10.50 -42.39
CA SER A 863 -14.31 10.97 -41.94
C SER A 863 -13.19 10.82 -43.00
N LEU A 864 -13.42 10.01 -44.04
CA LEU A 864 -12.49 9.83 -45.15
C LEU A 864 -12.59 10.95 -46.18
N HIS A 865 -13.62 11.79 -46.14
CA HIS A 865 -13.80 12.91 -47.05
C HIS A 865 -12.57 13.84 -47.04
N GLY A 866 -12.10 14.23 -48.23
CA GLY A 866 -10.86 15.00 -48.40
C GLY A 866 -9.54 14.22 -48.20
N ARG A 867 -9.62 12.91 -47.91
CA ARG A 867 -8.46 11.98 -47.77
C ARG A 867 -8.55 10.78 -48.72
N ILE A 868 -9.49 10.80 -49.67
CA ILE A 868 -9.69 9.78 -50.69
C ILE A 868 -9.00 10.22 -51.98
N ILE A 869 -8.15 9.35 -52.54
CA ILE A 869 -7.63 9.52 -53.91
C ILE A 869 -8.73 9.06 -54.87
N VAL A 870 -9.33 9.97 -55.62
CA VAL A 870 -10.38 9.65 -56.61
C VAL A 870 -9.77 9.56 -58.01
N THR A 871 -9.90 8.41 -58.66
CA THR A 871 -9.33 8.09 -59.99
C THR A 871 -10.32 7.30 -60.84
N HIS A 872 -10.11 7.22 -62.16
CA HIS A 872 -10.90 6.34 -63.01
C HIS A 872 -10.51 4.88 -62.81
N HIS A 873 -9.20 4.58 -62.77
CA HIS A 873 -8.69 3.22 -62.70
C HIS A 873 -7.74 2.97 -61.52
N MET A 874 -7.69 1.72 -61.07
CA MET A 874 -6.77 1.19 -60.05
C MET A 874 -6.14 -0.12 -60.55
N LYS A 875 -5.04 0.01 -61.30
CA LYS A 875 -4.31 -1.13 -61.85
C LYS A 875 -3.55 -1.89 -60.75
N MET A 876 -3.86 -3.17 -60.58
CA MET A 876 -3.13 -4.11 -59.72
C MET A 876 -2.37 -5.12 -60.58
N GLY A 877 -1.05 -5.00 -60.70
CA GLY A 877 -0.21 -5.99 -61.36
C GLY A 877 0.98 -5.40 -62.13
N PRO A 878 2.02 -6.21 -62.43
CA PRO A 878 3.19 -5.76 -63.19
C PRO A 878 2.86 -5.66 -64.68
N GLY A 879 2.53 -4.46 -65.16
CA GLY A 879 2.25 -4.16 -66.56
C GLY A 879 2.54 -2.69 -66.89
N LYS A 880 2.96 -2.43 -68.15
CA LYS A 880 3.54 -1.17 -68.67
C LYS A 880 3.01 0.12 -68.04
N ARG A 881 3.94 1.03 -67.70
CA ARG A 881 3.70 2.39 -67.18
C ARG A 881 2.64 3.11 -68.00
N ALA A 882 1.44 3.26 -67.44
CA ALA A 882 0.44 4.17 -67.94
C ALA A 882 0.74 5.59 -67.45
N THR A 883 0.28 6.59 -68.20
CA THR A 883 0.22 8.00 -67.79
C THR A 883 -0.41 8.11 -66.40
N SER A 884 0.27 8.80 -65.49
CA SER A 884 -0.23 9.01 -64.12
C SER A 884 -1.54 9.78 -64.14
N GLU A 885 -2.58 9.23 -63.51
CA GLU A 885 -3.85 9.94 -63.32
C GLU A 885 -3.66 11.03 -62.26
N ILE A 886 -4.16 12.24 -62.55
CA ILE A 886 -4.29 13.30 -61.56
C ILE A 886 -5.57 13.02 -60.78
N PRO A 887 -5.56 13.03 -59.44
CA PRO A 887 -6.78 12.87 -58.65
C PRO A 887 -7.87 13.83 -59.11
N MET A 888 -9.09 13.31 -59.28
CA MET A 888 -10.24 14.10 -59.76
C MET A 888 -10.71 15.14 -58.74
N GLU A 889 -10.35 14.95 -57.47
CA GLU A 889 -10.68 15.84 -56.35
C GLU A 889 -9.41 16.37 -55.69
N ALA A 890 -9.47 17.60 -55.19
CA ALA A 890 -8.37 18.21 -54.45
C ALA A 890 -8.20 17.53 -53.08
N LEU A 891 -7.03 16.92 -52.87
CA LEU A 891 -6.67 16.35 -51.57
C LEU A 891 -6.39 17.46 -50.56
N SER A 892 -6.74 17.23 -49.30
CA SER A 892 -6.37 18.14 -48.22
C SER A 892 -4.84 18.28 -48.12
N THR A 893 -4.34 19.51 -48.05
CA THR A 893 -2.89 19.79 -47.90
C THR A 893 -2.36 19.52 -46.49
N SER A 894 -3.26 19.37 -45.50
CA SER A 894 -2.90 19.21 -44.09
C SER A 894 -2.91 17.75 -43.61
N VAL A 895 -3.57 16.84 -44.35
CA VAL A 895 -3.72 15.44 -43.96
C VAL A 895 -3.50 14.53 -45.17
N GLY A 896 -2.54 13.60 -45.08
CA GLY A 896 -2.23 12.70 -46.18
C GLY A 896 -3.38 11.73 -46.53
N PRO A 897 -3.42 11.20 -47.75
CA PRO A 897 -4.48 10.30 -48.19
C PRO A 897 -4.42 8.94 -47.49
N GLU A 898 -5.61 8.40 -47.22
CA GLU A 898 -5.85 7.19 -46.40
C GLU A 898 -6.80 6.19 -47.08
N ALA A 899 -7.40 6.58 -48.22
CA ALA A 899 -8.27 5.73 -49.02
C ALA A 899 -8.11 6.03 -50.52
N ARG A 900 -8.58 5.12 -51.37
CA ARG A 900 -8.67 5.33 -52.84
C ARG A 900 -10.01 4.82 -53.36
N LYS A 901 -10.65 5.63 -54.19
CA LYS A 901 -11.88 5.34 -54.94
C LYS A 901 -11.56 5.30 -56.43
N ALA A 902 -11.81 4.17 -57.08
CA ALA A 902 -11.64 3.98 -58.52
C ALA A 902 -12.99 3.78 -59.18
N ILE A 903 -13.42 4.77 -59.98
CA ILE A 903 -14.80 4.87 -60.46
C ILE A 903 -15.11 3.81 -61.52
N THR A 904 -14.27 3.72 -62.55
CA THR A 904 -14.49 2.80 -63.68
C THR A 904 -14.29 1.34 -63.25
N ASP A 905 -13.33 1.10 -62.36
CA ASP A 905 -13.03 -0.24 -61.85
C ASP A 905 -13.97 -0.66 -60.70
N ARG A 906 -14.79 0.26 -60.19
CA ARG A 906 -15.73 0.07 -59.06
C ARG A 906 -15.05 -0.52 -57.82
N ARG A 907 -13.95 0.12 -57.38
CA ARG A 907 -13.18 -0.33 -56.22
C ARG A 907 -13.00 0.78 -55.21
N PHE A 908 -13.22 0.44 -53.93
CA PHE A 908 -12.95 1.32 -52.82
C PHE A 908 -12.00 0.61 -51.85
N VAL A 909 -10.84 1.19 -51.58
CA VAL A 909 -9.89 0.63 -50.61
C VAL A 909 -9.56 1.66 -49.54
N VAL A 910 -9.44 1.19 -48.31
CA VAL A 910 -9.08 1.99 -47.13
C VAL A 910 -7.90 1.35 -46.41
N THR A 911 -6.95 2.15 -45.95
CA THR A 911 -5.82 1.61 -45.19
C THR A 911 -6.30 1.04 -43.85
N VAL A 912 -5.64 -0.01 -43.36
CA VAL A 912 -5.87 -0.52 -42.01
C VAL A 912 -5.56 0.56 -40.95
N ALA A 913 -4.62 1.46 -41.26
CA ALA A 913 -4.24 2.56 -40.38
C ALA A 913 -5.40 3.55 -40.19
N ALA A 914 -6.13 3.91 -41.25
CA ALA A 914 -7.28 4.81 -41.17
C ALA A 914 -8.37 4.25 -40.26
N LEU A 915 -8.75 2.98 -40.46
CA LEU A 915 -9.76 2.30 -39.63
C LEU A 915 -9.31 2.21 -38.17
N LYS A 916 -8.04 1.85 -37.91
CA LYS A 916 -7.49 1.76 -36.55
C LYS A 916 -7.41 3.13 -35.86
N ASN A 917 -6.98 4.17 -36.57
CA ASN A 917 -6.86 5.51 -36.03
C ASN A 917 -8.23 6.13 -35.76
N TRP A 918 -9.20 5.93 -36.67
CA TRP A 918 -10.58 6.37 -36.44
C TRP A 918 -11.21 5.65 -35.26
N CYS A 919 -11.06 4.32 -35.16
CA CYS A 919 -11.52 3.55 -34.00
C CYS A 919 -10.89 4.06 -32.70
N ARG A 920 -9.59 4.33 -32.70
CA ARG A 920 -8.88 4.89 -31.54
C ARG A 920 -9.45 6.25 -31.12
N ASN A 921 -9.66 7.15 -32.08
CA ASN A 921 -10.18 8.49 -31.82
C ASN A 921 -11.65 8.48 -31.34
N ASN A 922 -12.41 7.45 -31.75
CA ASN A 922 -13.83 7.28 -31.38
C ASN A 922 -14.05 6.22 -30.28
N ARG A 923 -12.97 5.82 -29.58
CA ARG A 923 -12.98 4.88 -28.44
C ARG A 923 -13.67 3.53 -28.76
N LEU A 924 -13.48 3.03 -29.96
CA LEU A 924 -14.00 1.75 -30.44
C LEU A 924 -12.88 0.71 -30.61
N LEU A 925 -13.22 -0.56 -30.42
CA LEU A 925 -12.34 -1.66 -30.79
C LEU A 925 -12.40 -1.87 -32.32
N PRO A 926 -11.26 -1.82 -33.05
CA PRO A 926 -11.23 -2.04 -34.50
C PRO A 926 -11.84 -3.36 -34.95
N LYS A 927 -11.74 -4.38 -34.08
CA LYS A 927 -12.33 -5.70 -34.32
C LYS A 927 -13.86 -5.64 -34.41
N ASN A 928 -14.51 -4.92 -33.50
CA ASN A 928 -15.97 -4.85 -33.44
C ASN A 928 -16.54 -4.10 -34.65
N LEU A 929 -15.92 -2.97 -35.03
CA LEU A 929 -16.31 -2.24 -36.23
C LEU A 929 -16.12 -3.12 -37.48
N LEU A 930 -15.01 -3.86 -37.57
CA LEU A 930 -14.74 -4.76 -38.69
C LEU A 930 -15.78 -5.90 -38.77
N GLU A 931 -16.11 -6.53 -37.65
CA GLU A 931 -17.13 -7.58 -37.57
C GLU A 931 -18.51 -7.07 -37.99
N GLU A 932 -18.90 -5.88 -37.56
CA GLU A 932 -20.16 -5.24 -37.95
C GLU A 932 -20.18 -4.82 -39.42
N MET A 933 -19.08 -4.26 -39.93
CA MET A 933 -18.93 -3.95 -41.35
C MET A 933 -19.02 -5.21 -42.21
N ILE A 934 -18.49 -6.35 -41.75
CA ILE A 934 -18.64 -7.65 -42.43
C ILE A 934 -20.10 -8.13 -42.36
N ALA A 935 -20.69 -8.14 -41.16
CA ALA A 935 -22.06 -8.61 -40.94
C ALA A 935 -23.09 -7.83 -41.75
N ARG A 936 -22.86 -6.52 -41.93
CA ARG A 936 -23.71 -5.62 -42.70
C ARG A 936 -23.32 -5.54 -44.18
N GLY A 937 -22.26 -6.21 -44.62
CA GLY A 937 -21.87 -6.29 -46.04
C GLY A 937 -21.15 -5.07 -46.61
N TYR A 938 -20.47 -4.27 -45.78
CA TYR A 938 -19.61 -3.16 -46.22
C TYR A 938 -18.21 -3.59 -46.69
N MET A 939 -17.84 -4.87 -46.54
CA MET A 939 -16.51 -5.40 -46.86
C MET A 939 -16.58 -6.38 -48.02
N VAL A 940 -15.65 -6.30 -48.97
CA VAL A 940 -15.56 -7.24 -50.09
C VAL A 940 -14.95 -8.56 -49.60
N GLY A 941 -15.81 -9.55 -49.37
CA GLY A 941 -15.49 -10.92 -48.95
C GLY A 941 -16.75 -11.78 -48.83
N VAL A 942 -16.63 -13.11 -48.94
CA VAL A 942 -17.79 -14.02 -48.80
C VAL A 942 -18.21 -14.07 -47.32
N ALA A 943 -19.49 -13.88 -47.02
CA ALA A 943 -20.03 -14.00 -45.67
C ALA A 943 -19.57 -15.33 -45.02
N GLY A 944 -18.87 -15.25 -43.89
CA GLY A 944 -18.29 -16.42 -43.20
C GLY A 944 -16.81 -16.71 -43.49
N THR A 945 -16.10 -15.89 -44.27
CA THR A 945 -14.63 -15.98 -44.44
C THR A 945 -13.88 -14.83 -43.76
N THR A 946 -12.70 -15.13 -43.22
CA THR A 946 -11.83 -14.14 -42.56
C THR A 946 -11.34 -13.09 -43.57
N VAL A 947 -11.80 -11.85 -43.44
CA VAL A 947 -11.34 -10.74 -44.29
C VAL A 947 -9.90 -10.38 -43.92
N THR A 948 -8.95 -10.74 -44.78
CA THR A 948 -7.53 -10.43 -44.59
C THR A 948 -7.14 -9.18 -45.37
N PRO A 949 -6.40 -8.23 -44.74
CA PRO A 949 -5.96 -7.03 -45.42
C PRO A 949 -4.93 -7.36 -46.51
N LYS A 950 -5.03 -6.71 -47.66
CA LYS A 950 -4.11 -6.88 -48.79
C LYS A 950 -3.10 -5.73 -48.84
N LEU A 951 -1.84 -6.04 -49.14
CA LEU A 951 -0.80 -5.02 -49.36
C LEU A 951 -1.07 -4.30 -50.69
N ILE A 952 -1.43 -3.02 -50.60
CA ILE A 952 -1.84 -2.19 -51.73
C ILE A 952 -1.09 -0.86 -51.67
N ASN A 953 -0.57 -0.41 -52.82
CA ASN A 953 -0.10 0.97 -52.96
C ASN A 953 -1.24 1.84 -53.49
N ILE A 954 -1.87 2.60 -52.60
CA ILE A 954 -2.99 3.50 -52.96
C ILE A 954 -2.57 4.63 -53.91
N GLY A 955 -1.31 5.04 -53.95
CA GLY A 955 -0.78 6.07 -54.86
C GLY A 955 -0.31 5.54 -56.23
N SER A 956 -0.23 4.22 -56.41
CA SER A 956 0.27 3.62 -57.66
C SER A 956 -0.52 4.06 -58.89
N GLY A 957 0.17 4.55 -59.92
CA GLY A 957 -0.45 5.03 -61.15
C GLY A 957 -1.10 6.42 -61.05
N THR A 958 -0.81 7.17 -59.99
CA THR A 958 -1.31 8.55 -59.79
C THR A 958 -0.14 9.53 -59.62
N THR A 959 -0.43 10.83 -59.60
CA THR A 959 0.57 11.87 -59.22
C THR A 959 0.85 11.92 -57.71
N VAL A 960 0.17 11.11 -56.89
CA VAL A 960 0.29 11.08 -55.43
C VAL A 960 1.28 10.00 -55.00
N ILE A 961 2.35 10.41 -54.30
CA ILE A 961 3.38 9.49 -53.80
C ILE A 961 2.91 8.89 -52.47
N LYS A 962 2.68 7.56 -52.45
CA LYS A 962 2.43 6.77 -51.24
C LYS A 962 3.17 5.43 -51.31
N SER A 963 3.51 4.90 -50.13
CA SER A 963 4.07 3.56 -49.97
C SER A 963 2.97 2.50 -49.97
N GLN A 964 3.34 1.23 -50.15
CA GLN A 964 2.42 0.11 -49.93
C GLN A 964 1.97 0.06 -48.48
N ALA A 965 0.67 -0.13 -48.28
CA ALA A 965 0.06 -0.27 -46.96
C ALA A 965 -0.94 -1.45 -46.97
N PRO A 966 -1.12 -2.13 -45.83
CA PRO A 966 -2.22 -3.08 -45.69
C PRO A 966 -3.54 -2.32 -45.79
N CYS A 967 -4.43 -2.77 -46.68
CA CYS A 967 -5.70 -2.15 -46.98
C CYS A 967 -6.84 -3.17 -46.91
N TYR A 968 -8.01 -2.71 -46.49
CA TYR A 968 -9.28 -3.39 -46.66
C TYR A 968 -9.99 -2.87 -47.92
N GLU A 969 -10.74 -3.75 -48.56
CA GLU A 969 -11.56 -3.41 -49.73
C GLU A 969 -13.02 -3.33 -49.27
N LEU A 970 -13.62 -2.15 -49.45
CA LEU A 970 -15.01 -1.87 -49.09
C LEU A 970 -15.91 -2.11 -50.31
N ASP A 971 -17.14 -2.53 -50.06
CA ASP A 971 -18.15 -2.67 -51.12
C ASP A 971 -18.41 -1.31 -51.75
N TYR A 972 -18.09 -1.18 -53.04
CA TYR A 972 -18.10 0.11 -53.74
C TYR A 972 -19.49 0.74 -53.77
N ASP A 973 -20.54 -0.05 -54.00
CA ASP A 973 -21.90 0.47 -54.14
C ASP A 973 -22.42 0.94 -52.80
N LYS A 974 -22.23 0.10 -51.77
CA LYS A 974 -22.73 0.38 -50.43
C LYS A 974 -22.09 1.61 -49.78
N VAL A 975 -20.84 1.93 -50.11
CA VAL A 975 -20.15 3.13 -49.58
C VAL A 975 -20.31 4.37 -50.45
N THR A 976 -20.74 4.23 -51.72
CA THR A 976 -20.94 5.37 -52.63
C THR A 976 -22.40 5.80 -52.75
N GLU A 977 -23.37 4.94 -52.39
CA GLU A 977 -24.77 5.35 -52.20
C GLU A 977 -24.92 6.44 -51.12
N PHE A 978 -24.00 6.50 -50.14
CA PHE A 978 -23.95 7.57 -49.13
C PHE A 978 -23.52 8.95 -49.66
N ASP A 979 -22.85 9.03 -50.82
CA ASP A 979 -22.44 10.32 -51.42
C ASP A 979 -23.62 11.05 -52.10
N ALA A 980 -24.70 10.35 -52.45
CA ALA A 980 -25.81 10.93 -53.23
C ALA A 980 -26.73 11.87 -52.45
N ASP A 981 -26.83 11.70 -51.12
CA ASP A 981 -27.70 12.53 -50.24
C ASP A 981 -27.00 13.80 -49.69
N SER A 982 -25.76 14.08 -50.12
CA SER A 982 -24.97 15.24 -49.67
C SER A 982 -24.53 16.17 -50.81
N ALA A 983 -25.35 16.32 -51.84
CA ALA A 983 -25.11 17.31 -52.89
C ALA A 983 -25.22 18.76 -52.34
N PRO A 984 -24.29 19.67 -52.68
CA PRO A 984 -24.38 21.07 -52.32
C PRO A 984 -25.50 21.78 -53.10
N VAL A 985 -26.20 22.69 -52.43
CA VAL A 985 -27.17 23.62 -53.03
C VAL A 985 -26.48 24.42 -54.15
N ASP A 986 -27.10 24.42 -55.34
CA ASP A 986 -26.66 25.14 -56.53
C ASP A 986 -26.70 26.67 -56.31
N MET A 987 -25.53 27.30 -56.36
CA MET A 987 -25.32 28.75 -56.18
C MET A 987 -25.15 29.49 -57.53
N SER A 988 -25.71 28.98 -58.63
CA SER A 988 -25.60 29.63 -59.95
C SER A 988 -26.46 30.88 -60.16
N ASN A 989 -27.21 31.37 -59.17
CA ASN A 989 -28.05 32.58 -59.29
C ASN A 989 -27.72 33.70 -58.29
N VAL A 990 -26.44 34.10 -58.18
CA VAL A 990 -26.08 35.39 -57.57
C VAL A 990 -25.36 36.26 -58.59
N VAL A 991 -26.12 37.16 -59.19
CA VAL A 991 -25.62 38.26 -60.02
C VAL A 991 -24.94 39.30 -59.12
N GLN A 992 -23.74 39.66 -59.55
CA GLN A 992 -22.87 40.79 -59.22
C GLN A 992 -23.39 41.86 -58.25
N LEU A 993 -22.49 42.31 -57.35
CA LEU A 993 -22.18 43.74 -57.16
C LEU A 993 -20.79 43.91 -56.53
N GLN A 994 -20.04 44.87 -57.06
CA GLN A 994 -18.67 45.27 -56.67
C GLN A 994 -18.68 46.28 -55.49
N PRO A 995 -17.51 46.57 -54.88
CA PRO A 995 -17.40 47.03 -53.49
C PRO A 995 -17.48 48.54 -53.34
N VAL A 996 -17.98 49.01 -52.19
CA VAL A 996 -17.79 50.42 -51.76
C VAL A 996 -17.42 50.47 -50.28
N THR A 997 -16.38 51.27 -50.06
CA THR A 997 -15.73 51.76 -48.84
C THR A 997 -16.65 52.46 -47.84
N GLU A 998 -16.45 52.10 -46.57
CA GLU A 998 -16.19 52.97 -45.41
C GLU A 998 -17.28 53.94 -44.84
N VAL A 999 -17.13 54.11 -43.52
CA VAL A 999 -17.61 55.18 -42.63
C VAL A 999 -18.93 54.97 -41.87
N VAL A 1000 -18.74 54.73 -40.56
CA VAL A 1000 -19.71 54.81 -39.46
C VAL A 1000 -20.04 56.27 -39.17
N THR A 1001 -21.33 56.63 -39.04
CA THR A 1001 -21.77 57.72 -38.14
C THR A 1001 -23.23 57.56 -37.67
N VAL A 1002 -23.36 57.39 -36.35
CA VAL A 1002 -24.28 58.01 -35.36
C VAL A 1002 -25.80 58.09 -35.62
N ALA A 1003 -26.52 57.46 -34.68
CA ALA A 1003 -27.87 57.66 -34.06
C ALA A 1003 -28.54 59.06 -34.19
N PRO A 1004 -29.85 59.30 -33.87
CA PRO A 1004 -30.63 58.65 -32.78
C PRO A 1004 -32.19 58.53 -32.88
N GLN A 1005 -32.72 57.75 -31.92
CA GLN A 1005 -33.96 57.87 -31.11
C GLN A 1005 -35.37 58.12 -31.71
N GLU A 1006 -36.27 57.15 -31.40
CA GLU A 1006 -37.63 57.22 -30.77
C GLU A 1006 -38.73 58.18 -31.32
N PRO A 1007 -40.05 58.05 -31.00
CA PRO A 1007 -40.72 57.18 -30.00
C PRO A 1007 -42.05 56.50 -30.46
N GLU A 1008 -42.63 55.67 -29.55
CA GLU A 1008 -44.07 55.46 -29.29
C GLU A 1008 -45.00 54.91 -30.42
N SER A 1009 -46.14 54.23 -30.18
CA SER A 1009 -46.75 53.51 -29.06
C SER A 1009 -48.04 52.86 -29.60
N SER A 1010 -48.58 51.90 -28.83
CA SER A 1010 -50.01 51.53 -28.72
C SER A 1010 -50.65 50.51 -29.69
N SER A 1011 -50.93 49.35 -29.07
CA SER A 1011 -52.23 48.67 -28.93
C SER A 1011 -53.01 48.13 -30.13
N GLY A 1012 -53.43 46.87 -30.00
CA GLY A 1012 -54.59 46.32 -30.72
C GLY A 1012 -54.72 44.80 -30.60
N ALA A 1013 -55.61 44.36 -29.73
CA ALA A 1013 -55.98 42.98 -29.38
C ALA A 1013 -56.30 42.02 -30.54
N VAL A 1014 -56.02 40.72 -30.37
CA VAL A 1014 -57.00 39.64 -30.04
C VAL A 1014 -56.29 38.58 -29.18
#